data_AF-A0AAW0C1U8-F1
#
_entry.id   AF-A0AAW0C1U8-F1
#
_cell.length_a   1.000
_cell.length_b   1.000
_cell.length_c   1.000
_cell.angle_alpha   90.00
_cell.angle_beta   90.00
_cell.angle_gamma   90.00
#
_symmetry.space_group_name_H-M   'P 1'
#
loop_
_entity.id
_entity.type
_entity.pdbx_description
1 polymer ?
#
loop_
_entity_poly.entity_id
_entity_poly.type
_entity_poly.pdbx_seq_one_letter_code
_entity_poly.pdbx_strand_id
1 'polypeptide(L)'
;MSNLAPIICDNGTGYSKVGFAGNSDPSFVFPTAIATKGSASSSSNAPAIPSKPGHLASKRGVEDLDFFIGDEALANAKTPGYGVHYPIRHGMIDNWDHMERYWEQTIFKYLRAEPEDHYFLLTEPPLNAPENREQTAEIFFESFNIQGLYIAVQAVLALAASWSSNRVTDRTLTGTVIDSGDGVTHVIPCAEGYVIGSAIKHIPIAGRDISQFVLNLMRERGEMASVPPEDQLRVASKVKENYSYVCQDIVKEFRKYDAEPYKHFERYEGEHTVTGRKYAVDVGYERFLAPEIFFNPEIYSSDFLTPLPEIVDDVIKQSPIDVRRGLYKNIVLSGGSTMFQHFGQRLKRDLKQLVDRRLDASVLASGSLQKSSGVEVDVISHKRQRYAVWFGGSLLASLLTKLSSMSASKSTISALPLAPPTQLLTHNLTPDPRTPSALEFRTDVLATSPSIQRRARLLAGDAHFSYVTPFPVPFPYSIEPPSPSDVPAEADKPSYIEKWLAAREPRIASAPTAPNASLCKYIPELYDNVGEAELLGISETALRDCVPHLDVGDAFTVLGTPELSASEKEEITAGSEAAVAARKDLIEVLSGRAVLMSDTFAPWSVRYSGHQFGSWAGQLGDGRATSILVTANPENPELVSELQLKGSGRTPFSRSADGLAVTRSSVREYLCSEAMHALGIPTTRALALISLPGVPVLRETVESACVLTRVAPSFLRIGSFEALSPPQNIFLFGGGQQAANWDALRLLGIWVARTVLKLPEDAVPRAENATDASDGQENKSAPWGKALVLEVARRNARMVAGWQAYGFMHGVINTDNVSVLGLTIDYGPYAFMDVFDPFHICNHTDEEGRYAYRNQPSNVLFAIRALHTALATLIGAESELGHAVPAGWANAADKEQFTTWRTRGMDELKDELERVYQSETSLNYAELMRKRLALRQAESTDEAKVVRPLLDIMTAQKLDFHGTFRTLTAFRPVMVPASEDAKADSPANAEFDKLVERLLSQAPGGGPNDRDAAKAEWREWLNLYARRIEREATEWGKEMDVERARAGRASNPRFVLRQWLLQEVIGVVEKDSERGRRVLAKVLHMASNPFESWGGEDTADEAQLDAEEREERRFCGFGSTSLLGFQCSCSS
;
A
#
# COMPACT_ATOMS: atom_id res chain seq x y z
N MET A 1 7.65 8.84 -24.92
CA MET A 1 6.71 7.72 -25.18
C MET A 1 5.37 8.33 -25.56
N SER A 2 4.74 7.87 -26.63
CA SER A 2 3.48 8.40 -27.17
C SER A 2 2.37 8.26 -26.12
N ASN A 3 1.80 9.40 -25.68
CA ASN A 3 0.74 9.49 -24.67
C ASN A 3 -0.66 9.25 -25.32
N LEU A 4 -0.84 8.16 -26.07
CA LEU A 4 -2.14 7.87 -26.68
C LEU A 4 -3.13 7.31 -25.66
N ALA A 5 -4.41 7.65 -25.82
CA ALA A 5 -5.45 7.25 -24.88
C ALA A 5 -5.60 5.73 -24.83
N PRO A 6 -5.68 5.11 -23.63
CA PRO A 6 -5.94 3.68 -23.51
C PRO A 6 -7.19 3.24 -24.25
N ILE A 7 -7.16 2.05 -24.86
CA ILE A 7 -8.30 1.44 -25.53
C ILE A 7 -9.08 0.61 -24.52
N ILE A 8 -10.38 0.85 -24.44
CA ILE A 8 -11.32 0.18 -23.54
C ILE A 8 -12.18 -0.78 -24.36
N CYS A 9 -12.15 -2.06 -24.00
CA CYS A 9 -12.88 -3.13 -24.68
C CYS A 9 -13.77 -3.90 -23.69
N ASP A 10 -15.07 -3.57 -23.71
CA ASP A 10 -16.11 -4.28 -22.97
C ASP A 10 -16.70 -5.41 -23.83
N ASN A 11 -16.27 -6.64 -23.58
CA ASN A 11 -16.59 -7.84 -24.35
C ASN A 11 -17.89 -8.50 -23.85
N GLY A 12 -19.04 -7.91 -24.17
CA GLY A 12 -20.33 -8.47 -23.79
C GLY A 12 -20.75 -9.68 -24.63
N THR A 13 -21.56 -10.59 -24.07
CA THR A 13 -22.11 -11.77 -24.76
C THR A 13 -22.94 -11.43 -26.00
N GLY A 14 -23.70 -10.32 -25.95
CA GLY A 14 -24.54 -9.87 -27.07
C GLY A 14 -23.90 -8.78 -27.92
N TYR A 15 -23.26 -7.81 -27.26
CA TYR A 15 -22.65 -6.65 -27.90
C TYR A 15 -21.33 -6.29 -27.25
N SER A 16 -20.31 -6.06 -28.07
CA SER A 16 -19.06 -5.44 -27.64
C SER A 16 -19.18 -3.93 -27.69
N LYS A 17 -18.54 -3.27 -26.74
CA LYS A 17 -18.47 -1.81 -26.67
C LYS A 17 -16.99 -1.45 -26.58
N VAL A 18 -16.50 -0.72 -27.58
CA VAL A 18 -15.08 -0.44 -27.72
C VAL A 18 -14.84 1.03 -28.02
N GLY A 19 -13.71 1.57 -27.55
CA GLY A 19 -13.34 2.95 -27.80
C GLY A 19 -12.21 3.42 -26.90
N PHE A 20 -11.91 4.71 -26.95
CA PHE A 20 -10.78 5.31 -26.23
C PHE A 20 -11.20 5.86 -24.86
N ALA A 21 -10.31 5.77 -23.89
CA ALA A 21 -10.48 6.35 -22.56
C ALA A 21 -10.67 7.88 -22.64
N GLY A 22 -11.46 8.43 -21.72
CA GLY A 22 -11.79 9.86 -21.69
C GLY A 22 -13.04 10.23 -22.50
N ASN A 23 -13.48 9.36 -23.43
CA ASN A 23 -14.74 9.53 -24.13
C ASN A 23 -15.94 9.23 -23.21
N SER A 24 -17.03 9.97 -23.41
CA SER A 24 -18.28 9.77 -22.67
C SER A 24 -19.05 8.52 -23.08
N ASP A 25 -18.84 8.09 -24.32
CA ASP A 25 -19.58 7.04 -25.01
C ASP A 25 -18.58 6.17 -25.79
N PRO A 26 -18.86 4.85 -25.93
CA PRO A 26 -18.02 3.97 -26.74
C PRO A 26 -17.99 4.45 -28.19
N SER A 27 -16.81 4.37 -28.81
CA SER A 27 -16.62 4.72 -30.23
C SER A 27 -17.42 3.80 -31.14
N PHE A 28 -17.54 2.52 -30.77
CA PHE A 28 -18.30 1.53 -31.49
C PHE A 28 -19.08 0.61 -30.54
N VAL A 29 -20.32 0.28 -30.92
CA VAL A 29 -21.15 -0.74 -30.28
C VAL A 29 -21.72 -1.60 -31.38
N PHE A 30 -21.32 -2.87 -31.43
CA PHE A 30 -21.75 -3.82 -32.46
C PHE A 30 -21.93 -5.23 -31.87
N PRO A 31 -22.68 -6.11 -32.56
CA PRO A 31 -22.91 -7.47 -32.11
C PRO A 31 -21.61 -8.26 -31.91
N THR A 32 -21.53 -9.04 -30.83
CA THR A 32 -20.39 -9.93 -30.58
C THR A 32 -20.52 -11.21 -31.40
N ALA A 33 -20.41 -11.08 -32.72
CA ALA A 33 -20.59 -12.15 -33.68
C ALA A 33 -19.49 -12.12 -34.76
N ILE A 34 -19.14 -13.31 -35.26
CA ILE A 34 -18.20 -13.51 -36.37
C ILE A 34 -18.82 -14.45 -37.40
N ALA A 35 -18.70 -14.13 -38.68
CA ALA A 35 -19.13 -14.98 -39.79
C ALA A 35 -17.91 -15.50 -40.54
N THR A 36 -17.71 -16.81 -40.56
CA THR A 36 -16.58 -17.48 -41.20
C THR A 36 -17.04 -18.40 -42.31
N LYS A 37 -16.20 -18.62 -43.32
CA LYS A 37 -16.50 -19.50 -44.45
C LYS A 37 -16.08 -20.92 -44.16
N GLY A 38 -17.03 -21.87 -44.13
CA GLY A 38 -16.79 -23.24 -43.70
C GLY A 38 -16.98 -24.28 -44.80
N SER A 39 -15.98 -25.18 -44.97
CA SER A 39 -16.13 -26.47 -45.66
C SER A 39 -17.19 -27.32 -44.96
N ALA A 40 -18.07 -27.93 -45.73
CA ALA A 40 -19.17 -28.74 -45.23
C ALA A 40 -18.69 -30.02 -44.51
N SER A 41 -18.57 -30.01 -43.17
CA SER A 41 -18.83 -31.17 -42.31
C SER A 41 -18.65 -30.87 -40.81
N SER A 42 -19.74 -30.68 -40.06
CA SER A 42 -20.01 -31.34 -38.76
C SER A 42 -21.26 -30.76 -38.09
N SER A 43 -22.42 -31.17 -38.58
CA SER A 43 -23.62 -31.23 -37.76
C SER A 43 -23.43 -32.33 -36.71
N SER A 44 -23.06 -31.98 -35.48
CA SER A 44 -23.20 -32.88 -34.33
C SER A 44 -23.37 -32.10 -33.02
N ASN A 45 -24.54 -32.28 -32.39
CA ASN A 45 -24.85 -31.89 -31.00
C ASN A 45 -24.10 -32.78 -29.98
N ALA A 46 -22.77 -32.82 -30.03
CA ALA A 46 -21.93 -33.46 -29.01
C ALA A 46 -21.12 -32.39 -28.26
N PRO A 47 -20.89 -32.52 -26.94
CA PRO A 47 -20.04 -31.59 -26.21
C PRO A 47 -18.61 -31.71 -26.75
N ALA A 48 -18.04 -30.59 -27.19
CA ALA A 48 -16.70 -30.55 -27.75
C ALA A 48 -15.67 -30.92 -26.67
N ILE A 49 -14.80 -31.87 -27.00
CA ILE A 49 -13.58 -32.15 -26.24
C ILE A 49 -12.68 -30.93 -26.39
N PRO A 50 -12.08 -30.37 -25.31
CA PRO A 50 -11.18 -29.23 -25.43
C PRO A 50 -9.93 -29.66 -26.21
N SER A 51 -9.85 -29.26 -27.48
CA SER A 51 -8.63 -29.33 -28.26
C SER A 51 -7.68 -28.22 -27.80
N LYS A 52 -6.39 -28.56 -27.62
CA LYS A 52 -5.33 -27.56 -27.43
C LYS A 52 -5.40 -26.49 -28.54
N PRO A 53 -5.41 -25.20 -28.21
CA PRO A 53 -5.36 -24.14 -29.22
C PRO A 53 -4.00 -24.19 -29.93
N GLY A 54 -3.99 -23.91 -31.24
CA GLY A 54 -2.78 -23.80 -32.04
C GLY A 54 -2.54 -22.35 -32.39
N HIS A 55 -1.38 -21.80 -32.03
CA HIS A 55 -0.97 -20.43 -32.35
C HIS A 55 -1.15 -20.12 -33.85
N LEU A 56 -2.07 -19.18 -34.16
CA LEU A 56 -2.33 -18.67 -35.51
C LEU A 56 -1.10 -17.98 -36.14
N ALA A 57 -0.15 -17.51 -35.31
CA ALA A 57 1.14 -16.96 -35.75
C ALA A 57 1.94 -17.91 -36.68
N SER A 58 1.68 -19.23 -36.61
CA SER A 58 2.40 -20.25 -37.39
C SER A 58 1.77 -20.62 -38.75
N LYS A 59 0.56 -20.12 -39.08
CA LYS A 59 -0.18 -20.52 -40.29
C LYS A 59 -0.75 -19.33 -41.09
N ARG A 60 0.10 -18.44 -41.58
CA ARG A 60 -0.33 -17.40 -42.55
C ARG A 60 -0.58 -18.02 -43.94
N GLY A 61 -1.80 -18.46 -44.19
CA GLY A 61 -2.33 -18.85 -45.50
C GLY A 61 -3.33 -17.82 -46.06
N VAL A 62 -3.56 -17.83 -47.37
CA VAL A 62 -4.45 -16.88 -48.08
C VAL A 62 -5.95 -17.06 -47.71
N GLU A 63 -6.31 -18.14 -47.00
CA GLU A 63 -7.67 -18.38 -46.49
C GLU A 63 -8.03 -17.53 -45.25
N ASP A 64 -7.07 -16.84 -44.63
CA ASP A 64 -7.22 -16.16 -43.33
C ASP A 64 -7.90 -14.77 -43.39
N LEU A 65 -8.26 -14.29 -44.58
CA LEU A 65 -8.82 -12.93 -44.78
C LEU A 65 -10.33 -12.91 -45.09
N ASP A 66 -11.01 -14.07 -45.11
CA ASP A 66 -12.40 -14.18 -45.57
C ASP A 66 -13.40 -14.40 -44.41
N PHE A 67 -13.51 -13.41 -43.51
CA PHE A 67 -14.50 -13.40 -42.43
C PHE A 67 -15.04 -11.98 -42.13
N PHE A 68 -16.23 -11.91 -41.52
CA PHE A 68 -16.88 -10.65 -41.11
C PHE A 68 -17.16 -10.66 -39.61
N ILE A 69 -17.20 -9.48 -38.96
CA ILE A 69 -17.60 -9.35 -37.54
C ILE A 69 -18.73 -8.33 -37.38
N GLY A 70 -19.41 -8.34 -36.24
CA GLY A 70 -20.42 -7.32 -35.92
C GLY A 70 -21.66 -7.37 -36.82
N ASP A 71 -22.16 -6.21 -37.20
CA ASP A 71 -23.33 -6.09 -38.07
C ASP A 71 -23.09 -6.70 -39.46
N GLU A 72 -21.84 -6.67 -39.94
CA GLU A 72 -21.47 -7.29 -41.22
C GLU A 72 -21.55 -8.81 -41.15
N ALA A 73 -21.23 -9.42 -40.00
CA ALA A 73 -21.41 -10.85 -39.80
C ALA A 73 -22.90 -11.25 -39.89
N LEU A 74 -23.78 -10.45 -39.28
CA LEU A 74 -25.23 -10.69 -39.33
C LEU A 74 -25.82 -10.44 -40.72
N ALA A 75 -25.32 -9.44 -41.46
CA ALA A 75 -25.74 -9.16 -42.82
C ALA A 75 -25.33 -10.28 -43.80
N ASN A 76 -24.12 -10.83 -43.62
CA ASN A 76 -23.58 -11.93 -44.43
C ASN A 76 -24.00 -13.32 -43.97
N ALA A 77 -24.80 -13.44 -42.91
CA ALA A 77 -25.38 -14.69 -42.44
C ALA A 77 -26.20 -15.45 -43.51
N LYS A 78 -26.65 -14.72 -44.54
CA LYS A 78 -27.47 -15.24 -45.64
C LYS A 78 -26.65 -15.57 -46.89
N THR A 79 -25.35 -15.24 -46.91
CA THR A 79 -24.46 -15.48 -48.06
C THR A 79 -24.05 -16.96 -48.09
N PRO A 80 -24.25 -17.69 -49.22
CA PRO A 80 -23.88 -19.10 -49.30
C PRO A 80 -22.40 -19.33 -48.97
N GLY A 81 -22.14 -20.17 -47.97
CA GLY A 81 -20.79 -20.52 -47.52
C GLY A 81 -20.35 -19.90 -46.19
N TYR A 82 -21.05 -18.90 -45.65
CA TYR A 82 -20.74 -18.30 -44.34
C TYR A 82 -21.65 -18.83 -43.22
N GLY A 83 -21.06 -19.18 -42.08
CA GLY A 83 -21.77 -19.49 -40.84
C GLY A 83 -21.52 -18.40 -39.79
N VAL A 84 -22.57 -17.96 -39.09
CA VAL A 84 -22.45 -17.00 -37.98
C VAL A 84 -22.19 -17.75 -36.67
N HIS A 85 -21.14 -17.35 -35.96
CA HIS A 85 -20.71 -17.87 -34.69
C HIS A 85 -20.64 -16.74 -33.65
N TYR A 86 -20.79 -17.10 -32.38
CA TYR A 86 -20.69 -16.18 -31.24
C TYR A 86 -19.53 -16.65 -30.36
N PRO A 87 -18.42 -15.89 -30.29
CA PRO A 87 -17.22 -16.33 -29.57
C PRO A 87 -17.42 -16.31 -28.04
N ILE A 88 -18.43 -15.59 -27.54
CA ILE A 88 -18.74 -15.49 -26.11
C ILE A 88 -20.13 -16.09 -25.85
N ARG A 89 -20.22 -16.97 -24.85
CA ARG A 89 -21.48 -17.55 -24.35
C ARG A 89 -21.54 -17.43 -22.84
N HIS A 90 -22.68 -16.95 -22.32
CA HIS A 90 -22.88 -16.72 -20.88
C HIS A 90 -21.79 -15.87 -20.20
N GLY A 91 -21.14 -14.97 -20.96
CA GLY A 91 -20.06 -14.12 -20.47
C GLY A 91 -18.66 -14.73 -20.58
N MET A 92 -18.53 -16.00 -20.92
CA MET A 92 -17.26 -16.70 -21.09
C MET A 92 -16.90 -16.88 -22.57
N ILE A 93 -15.60 -16.88 -22.87
CA ILE A 93 -15.10 -17.18 -24.22
C ILE A 93 -15.26 -18.68 -24.47
N ASP A 94 -15.98 -19.03 -25.53
CA ASP A 94 -16.29 -20.41 -25.95
C ASP A 94 -15.35 -20.89 -27.06
N ASN A 95 -14.83 -19.96 -27.88
CA ASN A 95 -13.92 -20.27 -28.97
C ASN A 95 -12.85 -19.17 -29.11
N TRP A 96 -11.61 -19.52 -28.78
CA TRP A 96 -10.47 -18.61 -28.76
C TRP A 96 -10.02 -18.16 -30.15
N ASP A 97 -10.01 -19.06 -31.15
CA ASP A 97 -9.65 -18.72 -32.53
C ASP A 97 -10.60 -17.65 -33.12
N HIS A 98 -11.89 -17.79 -32.84
CA HIS A 98 -12.90 -16.81 -33.23
C HIS A 98 -12.76 -15.50 -32.45
N MET A 99 -12.35 -15.55 -31.18
CA MET A 99 -12.16 -14.37 -30.34
C MET A 99 -10.93 -13.56 -30.75
N GLU A 100 -9.82 -14.22 -31.08
CA GLU A 100 -8.60 -13.60 -31.59
C GLU A 100 -8.86 -12.86 -32.90
N ARG A 101 -9.49 -13.53 -33.89
CA ARG A 101 -9.93 -12.90 -35.15
C ARG A 101 -10.90 -11.74 -34.94
N TYR A 102 -11.77 -11.86 -33.94
CA TYR A 102 -12.70 -10.80 -33.58
C TYR A 102 -11.99 -9.57 -33.02
N TRP A 103 -11.00 -9.75 -32.14
CA TRP A 103 -10.18 -8.65 -31.62
C TRP A 103 -9.31 -8.02 -32.70
N GLU A 104 -8.72 -8.82 -33.59
CA GLU A 104 -7.92 -8.33 -34.72
C GLU A 104 -8.71 -7.32 -35.58
N GLN A 105 -9.90 -7.71 -36.07
CA GLN A 105 -10.75 -6.80 -36.85
C GLN A 105 -11.23 -5.61 -36.00
N THR A 106 -11.51 -5.81 -34.71
CA THR A 106 -11.91 -4.73 -33.81
C THR A 106 -10.81 -3.66 -33.70
N ILE A 107 -9.54 -4.06 -33.56
CA ILE A 107 -8.40 -3.15 -33.40
C ILE A 107 -8.04 -2.48 -34.74
N PHE A 108 -7.80 -3.28 -35.79
CA PHE A 108 -7.25 -2.76 -37.03
C PHE A 108 -8.31 -2.13 -37.96
N LYS A 109 -9.53 -2.69 -38.04
CA LYS A 109 -10.57 -2.18 -38.94
C LYS A 109 -11.46 -1.12 -38.28
N TYR A 110 -11.96 -1.38 -37.08
CA TYR A 110 -12.89 -0.47 -36.40
C TYR A 110 -12.15 0.67 -35.71
N LEU A 111 -11.24 0.36 -34.76
CA LEU A 111 -10.51 1.38 -34.02
C LEU A 111 -9.42 2.06 -34.85
N ARG A 112 -8.89 1.36 -35.88
CA ARG A 112 -7.78 1.83 -36.73
C ARG A 112 -6.58 2.27 -35.87
N ALA A 113 -6.28 1.49 -34.85
CA ALA A 113 -5.21 1.75 -33.91
C ALA A 113 -4.06 0.77 -34.14
N GLU A 114 -2.84 1.25 -33.94
CA GLU A 114 -1.66 0.39 -33.82
C GLU A 114 -1.57 -0.10 -32.37
N PRO A 115 -1.77 -1.39 -32.08
CA PRO A 115 -1.86 -1.86 -30.70
C PRO A 115 -0.60 -1.60 -29.86
N GLU A 116 0.58 -1.51 -30.48
CA GLU A 116 1.87 -1.22 -29.83
C GLU A 116 1.93 0.17 -29.18
N ASP A 117 1.12 1.12 -29.66
CA ASP A 117 1.08 2.51 -29.18
C ASP A 117 0.04 2.74 -28.08
N HIS A 118 -0.72 1.71 -27.68
CA HIS A 118 -1.84 1.84 -26.74
C HIS A 118 -1.78 0.83 -25.58
N TYR A 119 -2.14 1.32 -24.40
CA TYR A 119 -2.57 0.46 -23.29
C TYR A 119 -3.99 -0.06 -23.52
N PHE A 120 -4.27 -1.28 -23.10
CA PHE A 120 -5.60 -1.89 -23.23
C PHE A 120 -6.23 -2.15 -21.85
N LEU A 121 -7.51 -1.79 -21.72
CA LEU A 121 -8.38 -2.22 -20.63
C LEU A 121 -9.44 -3.17 -21.18
N LEU A 122 -9.37 -4.44 -20.80
CA LEU A 122 -10.37 -5.44 -21.13
C LEU A 122 -11.27 -5.70 -19.92
N THR A 123 -12.53 -6.01 -20.18
CA THR A 123 -13.47 -6.39 -19.13
C THR A 123 -13.64 -7.90 -19.07
N GLU A 124 -13.78 -8.46 -17.86
CA GLU A 124 -14.13 -9.86 -17.66
C GLU A 124 -15.34 -10.03 -16.72
N PRO A 125 -16.11 -11.12 -16.88
CA PRO A 125 -17.17 -11.47 -15.93
C PRO A 125 -16.57 -11.82 -14.55
N PRO A 126 -17.38 -11.75 -13.47
CA PRO A 126 -16.94 -12.27 -12.17
C PRO A 126 -16.65 -13.77 -12.25
N LEU A 127 -15.69 -14.25 -11.45
CA LEU A 127 -15.29 -15.66 -11.35
C LEU A 127 -14.74 -16.26 -12.66
N ASN A 128 -14.18 -15.44 -13.54
CA ASN A 128 -13.45 -15.95 -14.70
C ASN A 128 -12.24 -16.80 -14.25
N ALA A 129 -12.03 -17.94 -14.92
CA ALA A 129 -10.95 -18.84 -14.57
C ALA A 129 -9.59 -18.18 -14.87
N PRO A 130 -8.56 -18.32 -14.01
CA PRO A 130 -7.23 -17.73 -14.26
C PRO A 130 -6.66 -18.11 -15.62
N GLU A 131 -6.90 -19.33 -16.10
CA GLU A 131 -6.42 -19.82 -17.39
C GLU A 131 -6.98 -19.01 -18.57
N ASN A 132 -8.24 -18.56 -18.49
CA ASN A 132 -8.82 -17.69 -19.52
C ASN A 132 -8.17 -16.30 -19.51
N ARG A 133 -7.78 -15.83 -18.31
CA ARG A 133 -7.12 -14.53 -18.15
C ARG A 133 -5.70 -14.56 -18.69
N GLU A 134 -4.97 -15.66 -18.45
CA GLU A 134 -3.65 -15.93 -19.03
C GLU A 134 -3.73 -16.00 -20.55
N GLN A 135 -4.66 -16.77 -21.13
CA GLN A 135 -4.84 -16.87 -22.59
C GLN A 135 -5.19 -15.52 -23.23
N THR A 136 -6.01 -14.71 -22.56
CA THR A 136 -6.30 -13.35 -23.03
C THR A 136 -5.04 -12.49 -23.05
N ALA A 137 -4.21 -12.57 -22.00
CA ALA A 137 -2.96 -11.82 -21.93
C ALA A 137 -1.96 -12.29 -22.98
N GLU A 138 -1.80 -13.61 -23.15
CA GLU A 138 -0.95 -14.24 -24.16
C GLU A 138 -1.31 -13.74 -25.57
N ILE A 139 -2.59 -13.79 -25.97
CA ILE A 139 -3.02 -13.29 -27.28
C ILE A 139 -2.66 -11.81 -27.46
N PHE A 140 -2.95 -10.97 -26.47
CA PHE A 140 -2.72 -9.53 -26.61
C PHE A 140 -1.24 -9.16 -26.63
N PHE A 141 -0.40 -9.79 -25.81
CA PHE A 141 1.05 -9.52 -25.82
C PHE A 141 1.76 -10.18 -26.99
N GLU A 142 1.48 -11.44 -27.30
CA GLU A 142 2.22 -12.17 -28.33
C GLU A 142 1.70 -11.89 -29.75
N SER A 143 0.38 -11.77 -29.92
CA SER A 143 -0.23 -11.61 -31.25
C SER A 143 -0.43 -10.14 -31.64
N PHE A 144 -0.73 -9.26 -30.66
CA PHE A 144 -0.94 -7.83 -30.91
C PHE A 144 0.20 -6.92 -30.42
N ASN A 145 1.19 -7.44 -29.68
CA ASN A 145 2.36 -6.68 -29.21
C ASN A 145 2.01 -5.39 -28.45
N ILE A 146 0.98 -5.44 -27.60
CA ILE A 146 0.51 -4.26 -26.87
C ILE A 146 1.50 -3.76 -25.81
N GLN A 147 1.44 -2.46 -25.50
CA GLN A 147 2.30 -1.84 -24.48
C GLN A 147 1.99 -2.28 -23.04
N GLY A 148 0.74 -2.62 -22.77
CA GLY A 148 0.32 -3.08 -21.44
C GLY A 148 -1.17 -3.35 -21.35
N LEU A 149 -1.53 -4.28 -20.46
CA LEU A 149 -2.89 -4.82 -20.35
C LEU A 149 -3.42 -4.72 -18.93
N TYR A 150 -4.65 -4.23 -18.78
CA TYR A 150 -5.41 -4.32 -17.54
C TYR A 150 -6.72 -5.04 -17.77
N ILE A 151 -6.95 -6.15 -17.05
CA ILE A 151 -8.20 -6.91 -17.11
C ILE A 151 -9.01 -6.59 -15.84
N ALA A 152 -10.16 -5.97 -16.04
CA ALA A 152 -11.00 -5.42 -14.97
C ALA A 152 -12.32 -6.18 -14.85
N VAL A 153 -12.77 -6.43 -13.62
CA VAL A 153 -14.06 -7.07 -13.37
C VAL A 153 -15.19 -6.07 -13.64
N GLN A 154 -16.19 -6.48 -14.41
CA GLN A 154 -17.29 -5.63 -14.87
C GLN A 154 -18.02 -4.87 -13.73
N ALA A 155 -18.23 -5.53 -12.59
CA ALA A 155 -18.91 -4.93 -11.44
C ALA A 155 -18.16 -3.70 -10.87
N VAL A 156 -16.84 -3.80 -10.73
CA VAL A 156 -16.02 -2.70 -10.17
C VAL A 156 -16.09 -1.48 -11.07
N LEU A 157 -16.06 -1.70 -12.40
CA LEU A 157 -16.22 -0.63 -13.38
C LEU A 157 -17.62 -0.01 -13.31
N ALA A 158 -18.67 -0.81 -13.16
CA ALA A 158 -20.03 -0.30 -13.00
C ALA A 158 -20.20 0.57 -11.74
N LEU A 159 -19.54 0.22 -10.62
CA LEU A 159 -19.49 1.09 -9.43
C LEU A 159 -18.79 2.41 -9.73
N ALA A 160 -17.64 2.38 -10.40
CA ALA A 160 -16.93 3.61 -10.77
C ALA A 160 -17.79 4.51 -11.70
N ALA A 161 -18.55 3.92 -12.62
CA ALA A 161 -19.47 4.66 -13.49
C ALA A 161 -20.55 5.43 -12.70
N SER A 162 -20.96 4.89 -11.54
CA SER A 162 -21.96 5.52 -10.68
C SER A 162 -21.50 6.86 -10.09
N TRP A 163 -20.18 7.12 -9.99
CA TRP A 163 -19.64 8.39 -9.48
C TRP A 163 -20.06 9.62 -10.29
N SER A 164 -20.49 9.42 -11.53
CA SER A 164 -21.04 10.49 -12.38
C SER A 164 -22.47 10.89 -12.00
N SER A 165 -23.12 10.16 -11.08
CA SER A 165 -24.48 10.45 -10.64
C SER A 165 -24.48 11.46 -9.49
N ASN A 166 -25.28 12.53 -9.63
CA ASN A 166 -25.45 13.58 -8.60
C ASN A 166 -26.04 13.06 -7.27
N ARG A 167 -26.47 11.80 -7.21
CA ARG A 167 -26.98 11.14 -5.99
C ARG A 167 -25.87 10.51 -5.13
N VAL A 168 -24.65 10.38 -5.68
CA VAL A 168 -23.52 9.78 -4.97
C VAL A 168 -22.71 10.88 -4.29
N THR A 169 -22.73 10.90 -2.95
CA THR A 169 -21.93 11.83 -2.13
C THR A 169 -20.54 11.30 -1.84
N ASP A 170 -20.42 9.98 -1.66
CA ASP A 170 -19.18 9.27 -1.36
C ASP A 170 -18.74 8.47 -2.59
N ARG A 171 -17.57 8.78 -3.17
CA ARG A 171 -16.98 8.05 -4.30
C ARG A 171 -16.36 6.72 -3.85
N THR A 172 -17.17 5.88 -3.22
CA THR A 172 -16.74 4.58 -2.70
C THR A 172 -16.79 3.51 -3.80
N LEU A 173 -15.90 2.51 -3.67
CA LEU A 173 -15.95 1.24 -4.43
C LEU A 173 -16.62 0.12 -3.61
N THR A 174 -17.30 0.46 -2.52
CA THR A 174 -18.14 -0.46 -1.73
C THR A 174 -19.59 -0.30 -2.16
N GLY A 175 -20.20 -1.36 -2.69
CA GLY A 175 -21.57 -1.36 -3.18
C GLY A 175 -21.98 -2.70 -3.79
N THR A 176 -23.29 -2.89 -4.01
CA THR A 176 -23.82 -4.09 -4.68
C THR A 176 -24.19 -3.76 -6.11
N VAL A 177 -23.60 -4.45 -7.08
CA VAL A 177 -23.89 -4.25 -8.50
C VAL A 177 -24.88 -5.28 -8.98
N ILE A 178 -25.93 -4.83 -9.66
CA ILE A 178 -26.86 -5.68 -10.39
C ILE A 178 -26.61 -5.44 -11.87
N ASP A 179 -25.89 -6.37 -12.49
CA ASP A 179 -25.55 -6.29 -13.90
C ASP A 179 -26.41 -7.26 -14.69
N SER A 180 -27.30 -6.72 -15.53
CA SER A 180 -28.26 -7.50 -16.32
C SER A 180 -28.10 -7.22 -17.82
N GLY A 181 -27.38 -8.12 -18.49
CA GLY A 181 -27.08 -8.08 -19.92
C GLY A 181 -28.07 -8.89 -20.76
N ASP A 182 -27.66 -9.22 -21.99
CA ASP A 182 -28.47 -10.04 -22.91
C ASP A 182 -28.49 -11.52 -22.51
N GLY A 183 -27.35 -12.07 -22.07
CA GLY A 183 -27.22 -13.50 -21.80
C GLY A 183 -27.13 -13.89 -20.32
N VAL A 184 -26.94 -12.93 -19.41
CA VAL A 184 -26.77 -13.21 -17.99
C VAL A 184 -27.17 -12.04 -17.10
N THR A 185 -27.66 -12.34 -15.90
CA THR A 185 -27.85 -11.37 -14.81
C THR A 185 -27.08 -11.80 -13.57
N HIS A 186 -26.26 -10.91 -13.03
CA HIS A 186 -25.47 -11.15 -11.82
C HIS A 186 -25.79 -10.12 -10.74
N VAL A 187 -25.81 -10.58 -9.48
CA VAL A 187 -25.79 -9.72 -8.30
C VAL A 187 -24.45 -9.89 -7.60
N ILE A 188 -23.66 -8.83 -7.61
CA ILE A 188 -22.22 -8.86 -7.29
C ILE A 188 -21.96 -7.85 -6.17
N PRO A 189 -21.67 -8.30 -4.94
CA PRO A 189 -21.25 -7.41 -3.86
C PRO A 189 -19.76 -7.08 -3.98
N CYS A 190 -19.42 -5.80 -3.89
CA CYS A 190 -18.04 -5.31 -3.85
C CYS A 190 -17.78 -4.51 -2.59
N ALA A 191 -16.62 -4.71 -1.98
CA ALA A 191 -16.14 -3.93 -0.84
C ALA A 191 -14.74 -3.39 -1.17
N GLU A 192 -14.57 -2.07 -1.11
CA GLU A 192 -13.29 -1.39 -1.34
C GLU A 192 -12.62 -1.78 -2.68
N GLY A 193 -13.42 -2.03 -3.71
CA GLY A 193 -12.92 -2.44 -5.03
C GLY A 193 -12.70 -3.95 -5.20
N TYR A 194 -12.84 -4.74 -4.15
CA TYR A 194 -12.77 -6.21 -4.20
C TYR A 194 -14.15 -6.83 -4.32
N VAL A 195 -14.30 -7.82 -5.19
CA VAL A 195 -15.53 -8.58 -5.34
C VAL A 195 -15.60 -9.67 -4.26
N ILE A 196 -16.70 -9.73 -3.52
CA ILE A 196 -16.93 -10.77 -2.50
C ILE A 196 -17.46 -12.02 -3.22
N GLY A 197 -16.54 -12.80 -3.78
CA GLY A 197 -16.83 -13.94 -4.65
C GLY A 197 -17.81 -14.96 -4.07
N SER A 198 -17.70 -15.25 -2.76
CA SER A 198 -18.56 -16.22 -2.07
C SER A 198 -20.04 -15.83 -2.01
N ALA A 199 -20.35 -14.55 -2.16
CA ALA A 199 -21.70 -14.00 -2.04
C ALA A 199 -22.36 -13.72 -3.41
N ILE A 200 -21.65 -13.89 -4.53
CA ILE A 200 -22.18 -13.64 -5.87
C ILE A 200 -23.34 -14.61 -6.17
N LYS A 201 -24.41 -14.07 -6.77
CA LYS A 201 -25.52 -14.89 -7.28
C LYS A 201 -25.74 -14.63 -8.77
N HIS A 202 -25.88 -15.73 -9.50
CA HIS A 202 -26.32 -15.76 -10.89
C HIS A 202 -27.84 -15.95 -10.94
N ILE A 203 -28.50 -15.16 -11.78
CA ILE A 203 -29.94 -15.24 -12.03
C ILE A 203 -30.13 -15.78 -13.46
N PRO A 204 -30.89 -16.89 -13.65
CA PRO A 204 -31.14 -17.50 -14.96
C PRO A 204 -32.21 -16.75 -15.76
N ILE A 205 -32.17 -15.41 -15.71
CA ILE A 205 -33.07 -14.50 -16.40
C ILE A 205 -32.22 -13.36 -16.95
N ALA A 206 -32.21 -13.18 -18.26
CA ALA A 206 -31.48 -12.11 -18.93
C ALA A 206 -32.30 -11.47 -20.07
N GLY A 207 -31.70 -10.54 -20.80
CA GLY A 207 -32.35 -9.80 -21.88
C GLY A 207 -32.93 -10.68 -22.99
N ARG A 208 -32.30 -11.82 -23.26
CA ARG A 208 -32.78 -12.82 -24.24
C ARG A 208 -34.01 -13.55 -23.74
N ASP A 209 -34.04 -13.96 -22.49
CA ASP A 209 -35.18 -14.60 -21.84
C ASP A 209 -36.41 -13.69 -21.86
N ILE A 210 -36.22 -12.40 -21.54
CA ILE A 210 -37.30 -11.40 -21.62
C ILE A 210 -37.82 -11.28 -23.06
N SER A 211 -36.92 -11.25 -24.04
CA SER A 211 -37.33 -11.16 -25.46
C SER A 211 -38.10 -12.40 -25.89
N GLN A 212 -37.70 -13.58 -25.43
CA GLN A 212 -38.40 -14.83 -25.70
C GLN A 212 -39.77 -14.88 -25.01
N PHE A 213 -39.87 -14.36 -23.79
CA PHE A 213 -41.13 -14.24 -23.07
C PHE A 213 -42.10 -13.29 -23.77
N VAL A 214 -41.63 -12.11 -24.20
CA VAL A 214 -42.42 -11.16 -25.01
C VAL A 214 -42.89 -11.82 -26.30
N LEU A 215 -42.01 -12.55 -26.99
CA LEU A 215 -42.37 -13.27 -28.21
C LEU A 215 -43.49 -14.28 -27.97
N ASN A 216 -43.43 -15.04 -26.87
CA ASN A 216 -44.45 -16.02 -26.52
C ASN A 216 -45.79 -15.34 -26.20
N LEU A 217 -45.80 -14.26 -25.40
CA LEU A 217 -47.03 -13.49 -25.09
C LEU A 217 -47.69 -12.94 -26.36
N MET A 218 -46.90 -12.37 -27.27
CA MET A 218 -47.43 -11.83 -28.53
C MET A 218 -47.89 -12.94 -29.49
N ARG A 219 -47.26 -14.13 -29.43
CA ARG A 219 -47.68 -15.30 -30.20
C ARG A 219 -49.01 -15.86 -29.70
N GLU A 220 -49.20 -15.96 -28.40
CA GLU A 220 -50.46 -16.41 -27.79
C GLU A 220 -51.63 -15.48 -28.13
N ARG A 221 -51.36 -14.18 -28.23
CA ARG A 221 -52.33 -13.17 -28.71
C ARG A 221 -52.56 -13.17 -30.23
N GLY A 222 -51.78 -13.93 -30.99
CA GLY A 222 -51.89 -14.01 -32.45
C GLY A 222 -51.22 -12.87 -33.23
N GLU A 223 -50.58 -11.91 -32.57
CA GLU A 223 -49.94 -10.74 -33.20
C GLU A 223 -48.76 -11.15 -34.09
N MET A 224 -48.02 -12.18 -33.69
CA MET A 224 -46.84 -12.68 -34.40
C MET A 224 -47.15 -13.39 -35.71
N ALA A 225 -48.42 -13.71 -36.00
CA ALA A 225 -48.82 -14.34 -37.26
C ALA A 225 -48.58 -13.42 -38.47
N SER A 226 -48.57 -12.11 -38.25
CA SER A 226 -48.31 -11.09 -39.29
C SER A 226 -46.82 -10.79 -39.51
N VAL A 227 -45.94 -11.31 -38.65
CA VAL A 227 -44.50 -11.07 -38.65
C VAL A 227 -43.75 -12.28 -39.22
N PRO A 228 -42.84 -12.10 -40.19
CA PRO A 228 -42.02 -13.19 -40.72
C PRO A 228 -41.25 -13.92 -39.60
N PRO A 229 -41.20 -15.27 -39.59
CA PRO A 229 -40.54 -16.04 -38.53
C PRO A 229 -39.11 -15.59 -38.21
N GLU A 230 -38.34 -15.18 -39.22
CA GLU A 230 -36.98 -14.67 -39.10
C GLU A 230 -36.88 -13.30 -38.40
N ASP A 231 -37.95 -12.49 -38.42
CA ASP A 231 -38.00 -11.14 -37.85
C ASP A 231 -38.68 -11.13 -36.46
N GLN A 232 -39.35 -12.23 -36.07
CA GLN A 232 -40.13 -12.31 -34.82
C GLN A 232 -39.33 -11.99 -33.56
N LEU A 233 -38.14 -12.58 -33.40
CA LEU A 233 -37.30 -12.35 -32.22
C LEU A 233 -36.79 -10.89 -32.17
N ARG A 234 -36.43 -10.32 -33.33
CA ARG A 234 -36.01 -8.92 -33.46
C ARG A 234 -37.13 -7.96 -33.06
N VAL A 235 -38.37 -8.23 -33.50
CA VAL A 235 -39.55 -7.45 -33.12
C VAL A 235 -39.79 -7.53 -31.62
N ALA A 236 -39.75 -8.73 -31.03
CA ALA A 236 -39.92 -8.91 -29.59
C ALA A 236 -38.86 -8.16 -28.77
N SER A 237 -37.59 -8.18 -29.20
CA SER A 237 -36.53 -7.37 -28.58
C SER A 237 -36.80 -5.86 -28.70
N LYS A 238 -37.34 -5.38 -29.83
CA LYS A 238 -37.72 -3.96 -29.97
C LYS A 238 -38.93 -3.57 -29.15
N VAL A 239 -39.89 -4.47 -29.01
CA VAL A 239 -41.05 -4.27 -28.12
C VAL A 239 -40.59 -4.12 -26.67
N LYS A 240 -39.73 -5.04 -26.21
CA LYS A 240 -39.07 -4.98 -24.89
C LYS A 240 -38.35 -3.64 -24.67
N GLU A 241 -37.53 -3.21 -25.62
CA GLU A 241 -36.70 -2.00 -25.49
C GLU A 241 -37.53 -0.70 -25.47
N ASN A 242 -38.56 -0.61 -26.31
CA ASN A 242 -39.24 0.65 -26.57
C ASN A 242 -40.54 0.86 -25.78
N TYR A 243 -41.22 -0.22 -25.37
CA TYR A 243 -42.59 -0.12 -24.83
C TYR A 243 -42.74 -0.66 -23.40
N SER A 244 -41.76 -1.41 -22.88
CA SER A 244 -41.88 -2.07 -21.58
C SER A 244 -41.50 -1.20 -20.38
N TYR A 245 -42.21 -1.36 -19.27
CA TYR A 245 -42.02 -0.60 -18.03
C TYR A 245 -42.41 -1.42 -16.79
N VAL A 246 -41.83 -1.11 -15.62
CA VAL A 246 -42.19 -1.76 -14.35
C VAL A 246 -43.41 -1.07 -13.74
N CYS A 247 -44.45 -1.85 -13.44
CA CYS A 247 -45.65 -1.35 -12.76
C CYS A 247 -45.49 -1.43 -11.23
N GLN A 248 -46.29 -0.65 -10.48
CA GLN A 248 -46.25 -0.69 -9.01
C GLN A 248 -47.05 -1.85 -8.41
N ASP A 249 -48.13 -2.24 -9.10
CA ASP A 249 -49.14 -3.21 -8.66
C ASP A 249 -49.74 -3.85 -9.91
N ILE A 250 -49.36 -5.11 -10.15
CA ILE A 250 -49.72 -5.85 -11.36
C ILE A 250 -51.24 -6.04 -11.51
N VAL A 251 -51.95 -6.27 -10.40
CA VAL A 251 -53.40 -6.52 -10.42
C VAL A 251 -54.15 -5.26 -10.82
N LYS A 252 -53.71 -4.09 -10.35
CA LYS A 252 -54.28 -2.80 -10.77
C LYS A 252 -53.98 -2.50 -12.22
N GLU A 253 -52.76 -2.80 -12.68
CA GLU A 253 -52.38 -2.55 -14.07
C GLU A 253 -53.19 -3.43 -15.04
N PHE A 254 -53.40 -4.72 -14.72
CA PHE A 254 -54.30 -5.59 -15.48
C PHE A 254 -55.71 -5.03 -15.60
N ARG A 255 -56.33 -4.64 -14.47
CA ARG A 255 -57.68 -4.06 -14.47
C ARG A 255 -57.79 -2.81 -15.34
N LYS A 256 -56.73 -2.01 -15.39
CA LYS A 256 -56.65 -0.80 -16.22
C LYS A 256 -56.59 -1.15 -17.72
N TYR A 257 -55.81 -2.15 -18.11
CA TYR A 257 -55.75 -2.61 -19.50
C TYR A 257 -57.04 -3.31 -19.93
N ASP A 258 -57.70 -4.06 -19.04
CA ASP A 258 -58.97 -4.73 -19.35
C ASP A 258 -60.15 -3.76 -19.45
N ALA A 259 -60.16 -2.69 -18.63
CA ALA A 259 -61.21 -1.68 -18.66
C ALA A 259 -61.14 -0.76 -19.89
N GLU A 260 -59.94 -0.37 -20.32
CA GLU A 260 -59.73 0.55 -21.45
C GLU A 260 -58.62 0.05 -22.42
N PRO A 261 -58.79 -1.08 -23.14
CA PRO A 261 -57.73 -1.66 -23.98
C PRO A 261 -57.20 -0.71 -25.06
N TYR A 262 -58.12 -0.03 -25.77
CA TYR A 262 -57.79 0.87 -26.89
C TYR A 262 -56.94 2.10 -26.52
N LYS A 263 -56.84 2.43 -25.23
CA LYS A 263 -56.06 3.57 -24.72
C LYS A 263 -54.66 3.17 -24.26
N HIS A 264 -54.46 1.89 -23.97
CA HIS A 264 -53.25 1.38 -23.32
C HIS A 264 -52.44 0.43 -24.20
N PHE A 265 -53.04 -0.07 -25.28
CA PHE A 265 -52.31 -0.79 -26.33
C PHE A 265 -51.61 0.23 -27.23
N GLU A 266 -50.35 -0.03 -27.52
CA GLU A 266 -49.55 0.75 -28.47
C GLU A 266 -49.39 -0.03 -29.77
N ARG A 267 -48.97 0.62 -30.85
CA ARG A 267 -48.73 -0.05 -32.13
C ARG A 267 -47.25 0.00 -32.49
N TYR A 268 -46.68 -1.16 -32.83
CA TYR A 268 -45.34 -1.26 -33.41
C TYR A 268 -45.46 -1.44 -34.92
N GLU A 269 -44.77 -0.62 -35.69
CA GLU A 269 -44.68 -0.75 -37.15
C GLU A 269 -43.29 -1.22 -37.55
N GLY A 270 -43.23 -2.24 -38.41
CA GLY A 270 -41.99 -2.82 -38.92
C GLY A 270 -42.05 -3.01 -40.44
N GLU A 271 -40.88 -3.21 -41.04
CA GLU A 271 -40.75 -3.50 -42.46
C GLU A 271 -40.02 -4.83 -42.63
N HIS A 272 -40.53 -5.66 -43.56
CA HIS A 272 -39.95 -6.95 -43.87
C HIS A 272 -38.57 -6.77 -44.50
N THR A 273 -37.55 -7.37 -43.90
CA THR A 273 -36.13 -7.22 -44.28
C THR A 273 -35.75 -7.74 -45.68
N VAL A 274 -36.65 -8.43 -46.37
CA VAL A 274 -36.42 -9.04 -47.70
C VAL A 274 -37.43 -8.54 -48.73
N THR A 275 -38.70 -8.37 -48.36
CA THR A 275 -39.78 -7.99 -49.30
C THR A 275 -40.21 -6.52 -49.21
N GLY A 276 -39.74 -5.77 -48.20
CA GLY A 276 -40.13 -4.36 -47.98
C GLY A 276 -41.58 -4.16 -47.56
N ARG A 277 -42.34 -5.24 -47.31
CA ARG A 277 -43.73 -5.15 -46.87
C ARG A 277 -43.80 -4.66 -45.43
N LYS A 278 -44.59 -3.61 -45.19
CA LYS A 278 -44.87 -3.12 -43.85
C LYS A 278 -45.84 -4.04 -43.13
N TYR A 279 -45.54 -4.33 -41.87
CA TYR A 279 -46.42 -5.03 -40.94
C TYR A 279 -46.57 -4.18 -39.67
N ALA A 280 -47.65 -4.39 -38.95
CA ALA A 280 -47.86 -3.72 -37.67
C ALA A 280 -48.48 -4.70 -36.67
N VAL A 281 -48.02 -4.62 -35.43
CA VAL A 281 -48.45 -5.48 -34.31
C VAL A 281 -48.87 -4.64 -33.13
N ASP A 282 -49.91 -5.09 -32.42
CA ASP A 282 -50.42 -4.38 -31.25
C ASP A 282 -49.70 -4.85 -29.98
N VAL A 283 -49.11 -3.88 -29.28
CA VAL A 283 -48.29 -4.05 -28.09
C VAL A 283 -49.15 -3.81 -26.83
N GLY A 284 -49.46 -4.89 -26.11
CA GLY A 284 -50.43 -4.92 -25.01
C GLY A 284 -49.81 -5.20 -23.64
N TYR A 285 -50.22 -6.30 -23.00
CA TYR A 285 -49.83 -6.67 -21.62
C TYR A 285 -48.32 -6.92 -21.45
N GLU A 286 -47.62 -7.33 -22.51
CA GLU A 286 -46.17 -7.52 -22.55
C GLU A 286 -45.38 -6.27 -22.14
N ARG A 287 -46.00 -5.07 -22.20
CA ARG A 287 -45.39 -3.83 -21.73
C ARG A 287 -45.03 -3.89 -20.25
N PHE A 288 -45.94 -4.34 -19.39
CA PHE A 288 -45.68 -4.40 -17.94
C PHE A 288 -45.31 -5.80 -17.45
N LEU A 289 -45.64 -6.86 -18.21
CA LEU A 289 -45.26 -8.23 -17.87
C LEU A 289 -43.80 -8.56 -18.17
N ALA A 290 -43.22 -7.98 -19.24
CA ALA A 290 -41.85 -8.26 -19.63
C ALA A 290 -40.82 -8.06 -18.50
N PRO A 291 -40.80 -6.93 -17.77
CA PRO A 291 -39.87 -6.75 -16.67
C PRO A 291 -40.37 -7.35 -15.34
N GLU A 292 -41.64 -7.78 -15.26
CA GLU A 292 -42.17 -8.37 -14.02
C GLU A 292 -41.52 -9.72 -13.72
N ILE A 293 -40.94 -10.41 -14.71
CA ILE A 293 -40.22 -11.67 -14.48
C ILE A 293 -39.05 -11.53 -13.48
N PHE A 294 -38.52 -10.31 -13.24
CA PHE A 294 -37.54 -10.08 -12.17
C PHE A 294 -38.15 -10.01 -10.78
N PHE A 295 -39.43 -9.65 -10.66
CA PHE A 295 -40.12 -9.45 -9.39
C PHE A 295 -41.10 -10.58 -9.05
N ASN A 296 -41.60 -11.29 -10.07
CA ASN A 296 -42.45 -12.47 -9.98
C ASN A 296 -41.99 -13.50 -11.04
N PRO A 297 -40.85 -14.17 -10.82
CA PRO A 297 -40.25 -15.05 -11.83
C PRO A 297 -41.08 -16.29 -12.17
N GLU A 298 -42.00 -16.67 -11.29
CA GLU A 298 -42.99 -17.75 -11.45
C GLU A 298 -43.88 -17.62 -12.70
N ILE A 299 -44.01 -16.41 -13.27
CA ILE A 299 -44.78 -16.20 -14.52
C ILE A 299 -44.03 -16.68 -15.77
N TYR A 300 -42.72 -16.90 -15.68
CA TYR A 300 -41.85 -17.32 -16.78
C TYR A 300 -41.23 -18.70 -16.56
N SER A 301 -40.77 -18.98 -15.33
CA SER A 301 -40.08 -20.22 -15.00
C SER A 301 -40.78 -20.96 -13.86
N SER A 302 -41.01 -22.26 -14.04
CA SER A 302 -41.45 -23.15 -12.96
C SER A 302 -40.35 -23.50 -11.97
N ASP A 303 -39.08 -23.35 -12.39
CA ASP A 303 -37.92 -23.85 -11.67
C ASP A 303 -37.24 -22.75 -10.85
N PHE A 304 -37.34 -21.50 -11.31
CA PHE A 304 -36.77 -20.33 -10.65
C PHE A 304 -37.87 -19.42 -10.12
N LEU A 305 -38.04 -19.40 -8.79
CA LEU A 305 -39.18 -18.74 -8.13
C LEU A 305 -38.77 -17.54 -7.26
N THR A 306 -37.48 -17.26 -7.10
CA THR A 306 -37.00 -16.22 -6.16
C THR A 306 -36.95 -14.83 -6.81
N PRO A 307 -37.68 -13.83 -6.31
CA PRO A 307 -37.62 -12.47 -6.81
C PRO A 307 -36.24 -11.81 -6.64
N LEU A 308 -35.89 -10.91 -7.56
CA LEU A 308 -34.63 -10.15 -7.53
C LEU A 308 -34.37 -9.42 -6.20
N PRO A 309 -35.34 -8.73 -5.55
CA PRO A 309 -35.10 -8.08 -4.26
C PRO A 309 -34.64 -9.04 -3.16
N GLU A 310 -35.15 -10.28 -3.13
CA GLU A 310 -34.76 -11.29 -2.14
C GLU A 310 -33.34 -11.79 -2.40
N ILE A 311 -32.97 -11.97 -3.67
CA ILE A 311 -31.61 -12.38 -4.06
C ILE A 311 -30.61 -11.30 -3.66
N VAL A 312 -30.94 -10.02 -3.88
CA VAL A 312 -30.09 -8.90 -3.47
C VAL A 312 -29.93 -8.85 -1.95
N ASP A 313 -31.02 -9.03 -1.19
CA ASP A 313 -30.98 -9.10 0.27
C ASP A 313 -30.08 -10.24 0.76
N ASP A 314 -30.21 -11.43 0.15
CA ASP A 314 -29.43 -12.61 0.49
C ASP A 314 -27.94 -12.49 0.14
N VAL A 315 -27.61 -11.89 -1.00
CA VAL A 315 -26.23 -11.57 -1.39
C VAL A 315 -25.57 -10.67 -0.34
N ILE A 316 -26.27 -9.60 0.07
CA ILE A 316 -25.75 -8.66 1.08
C ILE A 316 -25.66 -9.34 2.45
N LYS A 317 -26.61 -10.22 2.80
CA LYS A 317 -26.55 -11.01 4.05
C LYS A 317 -25.44 -12.04 4.06
N GLN A 318 -25.05 -12.60 2.92
CA GLN A 318 -23.92 -13.54 2.82
C GLN A 318 -22.56 -12.82 2.87
N SER A 319 -22.55 -11.49 2.69
CA SER A 319 -21.35 -10.66 2.83
C SER A 319 -20.97 -10.43 4.31
N PRO A 320 -19.70 -10.10 4.64
CA PRO A 320 -19.25 -9.79 6.00
C PRO A 320 -20.06 -8.66 6.64
N ILE A 321 -20.27 -8.71 7.96
CA ILE A 321 -21.18 -7.81 8.68
C ILE A 321 -20.81 -6.33 8.50
N ASP A 322 -19.51 -6.02 8.53
CA ASP A 322 -18.99 -4.64 8.54
C ASP A 322 -19.29 -3.87 7.25
N VAL A 323 -19.40 -4.58 6.12
CA VAL A 323 -19.63 -3.96 4.80
C VAL A 323 -21.11 -3.89 4.43
N ARG A 324 -22.00 -4.65 5.09
CA ARG A 324 -23.42 -4.77 4.70
C ARG A 324 -24.13 -3.42 4.63
N ARG A 325 -23.85 -2.52 5.57
CA ARG A 325 -24.43 -1.17 5.56
C ARG A 325 -24.04 -0.38 4.32
N GLY A 326 -22.77 -0.44 3.92
CA GLY A 326 -22.29 0.16 2.67
C GLY A 326 -22.92 -0.49 1.43
N LEU A 327 -23.06 -1.81 1.45
CA LEU A 327 -23.68 -2.58 0.35
C LEU A 327 -25.17 -2.24 0.13
N TYR A 328 -25.95 -2.02 1.21
CA TYR A 328 -27.35 -1.56 1.11
C TYR A 328 -27.45 -0.08 0.70
N LYS A 329 -26.55 0.76 1.20
CA LYS A 329 -26.51 2.20 0.89
C LYS A 329 -26.16 2.46 -0.58
N ASN A 330 -25.45 1.55 -1.24
CA ASN A 330 -24.93 1.76 -2.60
C ASN A 330 -25.23 0.57 -3.52
N ILE A 331 -26.47 0.44 -4.00
CA ILE A 331 -26.85 -0.60 -4.97
C ILE A 331 -26.86 0.02 -6.37
N VAL A 332 -25.93 -0.39 -7.24
CA VAL A 332 -25.76 0.17 -8.59
C VAL A 332 -26.36 -0.76 -9.63
N LEU A 333 -27.23 -0.21 -10.48
CA LEU A 333 -27.82 -0.91 -11.60
C LEU A 333 -26.97 -0.74 -12.87
N SER A 334 -26.63 -1.84 -13.53
CA SER A 334 -25.86 -1.90 -14.78
C SER A 334 -26.55 -2.81 -15.80
N GLY A 335 -26.34 -2.52 -17.09
CA GLY A 335 -26.81 -3.36 -18.18
C GLY A 335 -28.21 -2.98 -18.69
N GLY A 336 -28.46 -3.31 -19.96
CA GLY A 336 -29.65 -2.86 -20.70
C GLY A 336 -30.98 -3.34 -20.11
N SER A 337 -31.00 -4.52 -19.47
CA SER A 337 -32.22 -5.09 -18.89
C SER A 337 -32.61 -4.43 -17.55
N THR A 338 -31.77 -3.55 -17.00
CA THR A 338 -32.13 -2.73 -15.81
C THR A 338 -32.72 -1.37 -16.17
N MET A 339 -32.80 -1.04 -17.47
CA MET A 339 -33.24 0.27 -17.99
C MET A 339 -34.75 0.47 -18.02
N PHE A 340 -35.55 -0.54 -17.66
CA PHE A 340 -37.00 -0.41 -17.67
C PHE A 340 -37.43 0.75 -16.77
N GLN A 341 -38.39 1.54 -17.26
CA GLN A 341 -38.93 2.64 -16.49
C GLN A 341 -39.46 2.11 -15.14
N HIS A 342 -39.12 2.80 -14.05
CA HIS A 342 -39.46 2.44 -12.67
C HIS A 342 -38.78 1.22 -12.04
N PHE A 343 -37.87 0.53 -12.75
CA PHE A 343 -37.17 -0.65 -12.23
C PHE A 343 -36.46 -0.42 -10.89
N GLY A 344 -35.56 0.58 -10.83
CA GLY A 344 -34.82 0.87 -9.59
C GLY A 344 -35.69 1.35 -8.43
N GLN A 345 -36.82 2.02 -8.72
CA GLN A 345 -37.75 2.48 -7.68
C GLN A 345 -38.54 1.33 -7.08
N ARG A 346 -38.98 0.39 -7.92
CA ARG A 346 -39.61 -0.87 -7.49
C ARG A 346 -38.65 -1.69 -6.63
N LEU A 347 -37.42 -1.90 -7.11
CA LEU A 347 -36.39 -2.64 -6.37
C LEU A 347 -36.07 -2.00 -5.01
N LYS A 348 -35.86 -0.68 -4.96
CA LYS A 348 -35.59 0.04 -3.70
C LYS A 348 -36.73 -0.13 -2.70
N ARG A 349 -37.98 0.01 -3.16
CA ARG A 349 -39.17 -0.14 -2.31
C ARG A 349 -39.26 -1.54 -1.73
N ASP A 350 -39.17 -2.56 -2.57
CA ASP A 350 -39.38 -3.96 -2.17
C ASP A 350 -38.23 -4.42 -1.26
N LEU A 351 -36.98 -4.02 -1.55
CA LEU A 351 -35.82 -4.31 -0.70
C LEU A 351 -35.90 -3.57 0.64
N LYS A 352 -36.29 -2.29 0.66
CA LYS A 352 -36.48 -1.54 1.91
C LYS A 352 -37.53 -2.21 2.81
N GLN A 353 -38.63 -2.70 2.24
CA GLN A 353 -39.65 -3.45 2.99
C GLN A 353 -39.12 -4.78 3.54
N LEU A 354 -38.21 -5.48 2.84
CA LEU A 354 -37.55 -6.68 3.35
C LEU A 354 -36.63 -6.36 4.55
N VAL A 355 -35.81 -5.33 4.41
CA VAL A 355 -34.86 -4.88 5.44
C VAL A 355 -35.58 -4.37 6.68
N ASP A 356 -36.60 -3.51 6.52
CA ASP A 356 -37.37 -2.93 7.63
C ASP A 356 -38.11 -4.03 8.41
N ARG A 357 -38.80 -4.96 7.72
CA ARG A 357 -39.46 -6.12 8.37
C ARG A 357 -38.50 -6.96 9.20
N ARG A 358 -37.27 -7.16 8.70
CA ARG A 358 -36.24 -7.91 9.41
C ARG A 358 -35.71 -7.16 10.63
N LEU A 359 -35.51 -5.85 10.52
CA LEU A 359 -35.11 -5.01 11.65
C LEU A 359 -36.18 -5.01 12.75
N ASP A 360 -37.46 -4.88 12.37
CA ASP A 360 -38.59 -4.95 13.30
C ASP A 360 -38.65 -6.31 14.01
N ALA A 361 -38.48 -7.41 13.28
CA ALA A 361 -38.42 -8.76 13.86
C ALA A 361 -37.23 -8.93 14.82
N SER A 362 -36.07 -8.37 14.50
CA SER A 362 -34.89 -8.39 15.38
C SER A 362 -35.10 -7.57 16.65
N VAL A 363 -35.74 -6.40 16.56
CA VAL A 363 -36.04 -5.53 17.70
C VAL A 363 -37.05 -6.19 18.65
N LEU A 364 -38.06 -6.87 18.09
CA LEU A 364 -39.03 -7.67 18.85
C LEU A 364 -38.36 -8.85 19.59
N ALA A 365 -37.38 -9.51 18.95
CA ALA A 365 -36.66 -10.64 19.54
C ALA A 365 -35.66 -10.22 20.64
N SER A 366 -35.07 -9.02 20.55
CA SER A 366 -34.01 -8.56 21.47
C SER A 366 -34.49 -7.75 22.68
N GLY A 367 -35.80 -7.69 22.96
CA GLY A 367 -36.33 -7.14 24.22
C GLY A 367 -36.10 -5.63 24.41
N SER A 368 -36.17 -4.82 23.34
CA SER A 368 -36.14 -3.34 23.37
C SER A 368 -34.89 -2.65 23.98
N LEU A 369 -33.81 -3.38 24.30
CA LEU A 369 -32.60 -2.82 24.93
C LEU A 369 -31.60 -2.18 23.96
N GLN A 370 -31.78 -2.33 22.63
CA GLN A 370 -30.96 -1.64 21.62
C GLN A 370 -31.84 -1.19 20.43
N LYS A 371 -32.07 0.12 20.30
CA LYS A 371 -32.61 0.69 19.05
C LYS A 371 -31.49 0.71 18.01
N SER A 372 -31.61 -0.10 16.96
CA SER A 372 -30.68 -0.06 15.83
C SER A 372 -30.77 1.30 15.12
N SER A 373 -29.65 1.80 14.58
CA SER A 373 -29.56 3.09 13.88
C SER A 373 -30.22 3.11 12.48
N GLY A 374 -31.08 2.14 12.16
CA GLY A 374 -31.65 1.95 10.83
C GLY A 374 -30.61 1.52 9.78
N VAL A 375 -31.08 0.97 8.66
CA VAL A 375 -30.24 0.69 7.49
C VAL A 375 -30.77 1.51 6.32
N GLU A 376 -29.92 2.38 5.78
CA GLU A 376 -30.24 3.14 4.57
C GLU A 376 -30.11 2.21 3.36
N VAL A 377 -31.17 2.14 2.55
CA VAL A 377 -31.20 1.36 1.30
C VAL A 377 -31.32 2.35 0.16
N ASP A 378 -30.36 2.37 -0.75
CA ASP A 378 -30.43 3.19 -1.97
C ASP A 378 -30.08 2.40 -3.22
N VAL A 379 -30.82 2.70 -4.30
CA VAL A 379 -30.65 2.08 -5.62
C VAL A 379 -30.34 3.20 -6.61
N ILE A 380 -29.12 3.17 -7.12
CA ILE A 380 -28.55 4.19 -7.98
C ILE A 380 -28.69 3.76 -9.44
N SER A 381 -29.33 4.64 -10.20
CA SER A 381 -29.37 4.60 -11.66
C SER A 381 -28.64 5.82 -12.22
N HIS A 382 -28.05 5.69 -13.39
CA HIS A 382 -27.32 6.77 -14.06
C HIS A 382 -27.59 6.76 -15.55
N LYS A 383 -27.36 7.90 -16.22
CA LYS A 383 -27.72 8.08 -17.65
C LYS A 383 -26.98 7.14 -18.62
N ARG A 384 -25.89 6.51 -18.18
CA ARG A 384 -24.99 5.68 -19.00
C ARG A 384 -25.10 4.19 -18.68
N GLN A 385 -26.16 3.77 -18.01
CA GLN A 385 -26.40 2.38 -17.58
C GLN A 385 -26.23 1.33 -18.69
N ARG A 386 -26.62 1.67 -19.93
CA ARG A 386 -26.48 0.80 -21.11
C ARG A 386 -25.03 0.35 -21.38
N TYR A 387 -24.07 1.19 -21.02
CA TYR A 387 -22.63 0.95 -21.20
C TYR A 387 -21.86 1.37 -19.94
N ALA A 388 -22.46 1.11 -18.76
CA ALA A 388 -21.91 1.51 -17.47
C ALA A 388 -20.50 0.96 -17.26
N VAL A 389 -20.32 -0.34 -17.53
CA VAL A 389 -19.03 -1.03 -17.47
C VAL A 389 -17.98 -0.32 -18.33
N TRP A 390 -18.26 -0.12 -19.62
CA TRP A 390 -17.34 0.56 -20.53
C TRP A 390 -17.04 2.00 -20.07
N PHE A 391 -18.07 2.76 -19.66
CA PHE A 391 -17.91 4.13 -19.20
C PHE A 391 -17.10 4.20 -17.89
N GLY A 392 -17.30 3.25 -16.98
CA GLY A 392 -16.49 3.10 -15.77
C GLY A 392 -15.04 2.77 -16.10
N GLY A 393 -14.80 1.89 -17.08
CA GLY A 393 -13.46 1.64 -17.63
C GLY A 393 -12.83 2.89 -18.24
N SER A 394 -13.57 3.64 -19.05
CA SER A 394 -13.13 4.93 -19.61
C SER A 394 -12.86 5.96 -18.53
N LEU A 395 -13.69 6.04 -17.49
CA LEU A 395 -13.52 6.96 -16.37
C LEU A 395 -12.31 6.58 -15.52
N LEU A 396 -12.12 5.29 -15.19
CA LEU A 396 -10.97 4.82 -14.41
C LEU A 396 -9.68 4.92 -15.22
N ALA A 397 -9.67 4.52 -16.48
CA ALA A 397 -8.51 4.69 -17.36
C ALA A 397 -8.22 6.17 -17.62
N SER A 398 -9.26 7.01 -17.72
CA SER A 398 -9.11 8.47 -17.80
C SER A 398 -8.65 9.07 -16.49
N LEU A 399 -9.07 8.55 -15.33
CA LEU A 399 -8.60 8.94 -14.02
C LEU A 399 -7.18 8.47 -13.80
N LEU A 400 -6.76 7.32 -14.34
CA LEU A 400 -5.38 6.83 -14.28
C LEU A 400 -4.47 7.61 -15.23
N THR A 401 -4.95 7.97 -16.43
CA THR A 401 -4.24 8.95 -17.29
C THR A 401 -4.32 10.35 -16.72
N LYS A 402 -5.38 10.71 -15.98
CA LYS A 402 -5.47 11.94 -15.17
C LYS A 402 -4.86 11.80 -13.80
N LEU A 403 -4.35 10.68 -13.33
CA LEU A 403 -3.58 10.56 -12.08
C LEU A 403 -2.10 10.46 -12.45
N SER A 404 -1.82 9.94 -13.65
CA SER A 404 -0.60 10.17 -14.40
C SER A 404 -0.48 11.64 -14.85
N SER A 405 -1.59 12.31 -15.24
CA SER A 405 -1.62 13.74 -15.63
C SER A 405 -2.12 14.70 -14.52
N MET A 406 -2.63 14.19 -13.41
CA MET A 406 -2.79 14.86 -12.10
C MET A 406 -1.83 14.20 -11.10
N SER A 407 -0.65 13.84 -11.58
CA SER A 407 0.53 14.26 -10.85
C SER A 407 0.26 15.72 -10.50
N ALA A 408 0.16 16.05 -9.21
CA ALA A 408 0.59 17.36 -8.77
C ALA A 408 1.89 17.62 -9.55
N SER A 409 1.89 18.63 -10.44
CA SER A 409 2.93 18.77 -11.46
C SER A 409 4.27 18.44 -10.84
N LYS A 410 4.91 17.33 -11.25
CA LYS A 410 6.11 16.88 -10.57
C LYS A 410 7.09 18.04 -10.58
N SER A 411 7.63 18.34 -9.41
CA SER A 411 8.51 19.47 -9.20
C SER A 411 9.88 18.94 -8.83
N THR A 412 10.93 19.56 -9.36
CA THR A 412 12.29 19.22 -8.92
C THR A 412 12.42 19.45 -7.42
N ILE A 413 13.38 18.80 -6.76
CA ILE A 413 13.53 18.92 -5.31
C ILE A 413 13.65 20.38 -4.83
N SER A 414 14.31 21.25 -5.61
CA SER A 414 14.45 22.68 -5.30
C SER A 414 13.16 23.48 -5.45
N ALA A 415 12.16 22.94 -6.16
CA ALA A 415 10.86 23.56 -6.41
C ALA A 415 9.72 22.94 -5.58
N LEU A 416 10.01 21.96 -4.72
CA LEU A 416 9.01 21.39 -3.82
C LEU A 416 8.45 22.46 -2.85
N PRO A 417 7.14 22.42 -2.57
CA PRO A 417 6.52 23.37 -1.65
C PRO A 417 7.00 23.12 -0.21
N LEU A 418 7.40 24.20 0.47
CA LEU A 418 7.65 24.15 1.90
C LEU A 418 6.34 23.96 2.69
N ALA A 419 6.36 23.13 3.73
CA ALA A 419 5.24 22.98 4.66
C ALA A 419 4.89 24.33 5.34
N PRO A 420 3.62 24.55 5.72
CA PRO A 420 3.22 25.79 6.37
C PRO A 420 3.97 25.98 7.71
N PRO A 421 4.22 27.23 8.16
CA PRO A 421 4.90 27.51 9.43
C PRO A 421 4.35 26.77 10.65
N THR A 422 3.05 26.49 10.68
CA THR A 422 2.38 25.72 11.75
C THR A 422 2.79 24.25 11.81
N GLN A 423 3.44 23.73 10.78
CA GLN A 423 3.95 22.36 10.68
C GLN A 423 5.49 22.30 10.63
N LEU A 424 6.18 23.45 10.71
CA LEU A 424 7.64 23.51 10.74
C LEU A 424 8.17 23.55 12.17
N LEU A 425 9.02 22.57 12.53
CA LEU A 425 9.70 22.52 13.83
C LEU A 425 10.46 23.82 14.13
N THR A 426 11.15 24.36 13.14
CA THR A 426 11.99 25.56 13.27
C THR A 426 11.23 26.85 13.59
N HIS A 427 9.92 26.88 13.33
CA HIS A 427 9.04 28.01 13.66
C HIS A 427 8.40 27.90 15.05
N ASN A 428 8.34 26.68 15.61
CA ASN A 428 7.56 26.40 16.81
C ASN A 428 8.41 26.01 18.01
N LEU A 429 9.70 25.68 17.80
CA LEU A 429 10.64 25.35 18.86
C LEU A 429 11.78 26.39 18.95
N THR A 430 12.44 26.42 20.11
CA THR A 430 13.52 27.37 20.38
C THR A 430 14.81 26.99 19.64
N PRO A 431 15.36 27.88 18.79
CA PRO A 431 16.66 27.67 18.16
C PRO A 431 17.80 27.89 19.16
N ASP A 432 18.98 27.39 18.81
CA ASP A 432 20.21 27.75 19.49
C ASP A 432 20.49 29.26 19.39
N PRO A 433 20.77 29.97 20.50
CA PRO A 433 21.04 31.41 20.49
C PRO A 433 22.21 31.85 19.62
N ARG A 434 23.13 30.94 19.27
CA ARG A 434 24.25 31.19 18.36
C ARG A 434 23.85 31.11 16.88
N THR A 435 22.68 30.55 16.58
CA THR A 435 22.05 30.51 15.26
C THR A 435 20.56 30.86 15.44
N PRO A 436 20.22 32.12 15.77
CA PRO A 436 18.90 32.44 16.33
C PRO A 436 17.77 32.49 15.28
N SER A 437 18.07 32.70 14.00
CA SER A 437 17.08 32.72 12.93
C SER A 437 17.67 32.22 11.61
N ALA A 438 16.82 31.80 10.67
CA ALA A 438 17.27 31.37 9.33
C ALA A 438 17.99 32.50 8.57
N LEU A 439 17.47 33.74 8.66
CA LEU A 439 18.08 34.91 8.05
C LEU A 439 19.48 35.18 8.61
N GLU A 440 19.62 35.33 9.93
CA GLU A 440 20.92 35.62 10.55
C GLU A 440 21.91 34.46 10.34
N PHE A 441 21.44 33.22 10.38
CA PHE A 441 22.26 32.06 10.06
C PHE A 441 22.84 32.17 8.65
N ARG A 442 21.99 32.45 7.65
CA ARG A 442 22.37 32.53 6.24
C ARG A 442 23.28 33.73 5.93
N THR A 443 23.00 34.90 6.51
CA THR A 443 23.71 36.15 6.14
C THR A 443 24.93 36.44 7.00
N ASP A 444 24.91 36.08 8.29
CA ASP A 444 25.99 36.37 9.23
C ASP A 444 26.78 35.10 9.59
N VAL A 445 26.13 34.08 10.16
CA VAL A 445 26.84 32.89 10.67
C VAL A 445 27.65 32.18 9.59
N LEU A 446 27.07 31.90 8.42
CA LEU A 446 27.79 31.28 7.30
C LEU A 446 28.96 32.14 6.79
N ALA A 447 28.93 33.45 7.02
CA ALA A 447 29.92 34.41 6.54
C ALA A 447 31.07 34.64 7.53
N THR A 448 30.75 34.77 8.82
CA THR A 448 31.65 35.31 9.83
C THR A 448 32.10 34.28 10.86
N SER A 449 31.26 33.29 11.16
CA SER A 449 31.50 32.30 12.21
C SER A 449 31.02 30.87 11.87
N PRO A 450 31.24 30.37 10.64
CA PRO A 450 30.75 29.05 10.21
C PRO A 450 31.29 27.89 11.05
N SER A 451 32.40 28.04 11.77
CA SER A 451 32.89 26.97 12.65
C SER A 451 31.94 26.60 13.79
N ILE A 452 30.98 27.47 14.14
CA ILE A 452 30.02 27.26 15.24
C ILE A 452 29.07 26.08 14.98
N GLN A 453 28.78 25.78 13.71
CA GLN A 453 28.00 24.61 13.31
C GLN A 453 28.86 23.34 13.15
N ARG A 454 30.20 23.44 13.11
CA ARG A 454 31.09 22.29 12.87
C ARG A 454 31.77 21.75 14.13
N ARG A 455 31.91 22.60 15.15
CA ARG A 455 32.55 22.26 16.42
C ARG A 455 31.54 21.64 17.37
N ALA A 456 31.93 20.52 17.98
CA ALA A 456 31.13 19.91 19.03
C ALA A 456 30.98 20.85 20.23
N ARG A 457 29.75 21.09 20.66
CA ARG A 457 29.46 22.01 21.77
C ARG A 457 28.13 21.69 22.45
N LEU A 458 28.04 22.12 23.70
CA LEU A 458 26.79 22.13 24.45
C LEU A 458 25.95 23.31 23.98
N LEU A 459 24.67 23.05 23.72
CA LEU A 459 23.69 24.09 23.46
C LEU A 459 23.15 24.65 24.77
N ALA A 460 22.49 25.81 24.68
CA ALA A 460 21.72 26.37 25.79
C ALA A 460 20.62 25.39 26.22
N GLY A 461 20.26 25.41 27.52
CA GLY A 461 19.34 24.42 28.10
C GLY A 461 17.92 24.46 27.52
N ASP A 462 17.50 25.63 27.04
CA ASP A 462 16.22 25.91 26.38
C ASP A 462 16.19 25.64 24.88
N ALA A 463 17.34 25.47 24.23
CA ALA A 463 17.43 25.24 22.80
C ALA A 463 17.06 23.80 22.43
N HIS A 464 16.30 23.63 21.34
CA HIS A 464 15.83 22.35 20.81
C HIS A 464 16.63 21.90 19.58
N PHE A 465 17.15 22.85 18.80
CA PHE A 465 17.87 22.57 17.55
C PHE A 465 18.91 23.67 17.27
N SER A 466 19.82 23.43 16.33
CA SER A 466 20.70 24.44 15.75
C SER A 466 20.49 24.45 14.24
N TYR A 467 20.46 25.64 13.62
CA TYR A 467 20.57 25.70 12.16
C TYR A 467 21.98 25.25 11.77
N VAL A 468 22.05 24.42 10.74
CA VAL A 468 23.29 23.89 10.17
C VAL A 468 23.11 23.67 8.67
N THR A 469 24.19 23.59 7.91
CA THR A 469 24.17 23.17 6.51
C THR A 469 24.88 21.82 6.36
N PRO A 470 24.50 20.96 5.39
CA PRO A 470 25.33 19.85 4.95
C PRO A 470 26.76 20.30 4.59
N PHE A 471 27.75 19.49 4.93
CA PHE A 471 29.18 19.74 4.69
C PHE A 471 29.98 18.43 4.58
N PRO A 472 29.76 17.65 3.51
CA PRO A 472 30.32 16.31 3.37
C PRO A 472 31.78 16.36 2.89
N VAL A 473 32.68 16.85 3.74
CA VAL A 473 34.12 16.92 3.47
C VAL A 473 34.91 16.04 4.45
N PRO A 474 36.11 15.54 4.09
CA PRO A 474 36.92 14.71 4.98
C PRO A 474 37.24 15.39 6.31
N PHE A 475 37.21 14.62 7.39
CA PHE A 475 37.57 15.07 8.74
C PHE A 475 38.73 14.21 9.31
N PRO A 476 39.74 14.80 9.98
CA PRO A 476 39.89 16.23 10.31
C PRO A 476 40.09 17.12 9.08
N TYR A 477 39.59 18.36 9.15
CA TYR A 477 39.68 19.30 8.03
C TYR A 477 41.15 19.62 7.72
N SER A 478 41.56 19.36 6.48
CA SER A 478 42.91 19.65 5.98
C SER A 478 43.01 21.12 5.55
N ILE A 479 43.29 21.99 6.52
CA ILE A 479 43.44 23.44 6.31
C ILE A 479 44.92 23.76 6.13
N GLU A 480 45.34 24.04 4.90
CA GLU A 480 46.74 24.42 4.62
C GLU A 480 47.08 25.78 5.26
N PRO A 481 48.25 25.91 5.91
CA PRO A 481 48.69 27.18 6.44
C PRO A 481 48.96 28.17 5.29
N PRO A 482 48.61 29.45 5.43
CA PRO A 482 48.86 30.43 4.39
C PRO A 482 50.37 30.57 4.10
N SER A 483 50.73 30.79 2.83
CA SER A 483 52.11 31.08 2.42
C SER A 483 52.62 32.33 3.14
N PRO A 484 53.91 32.39 3.58
CA PRO A 484 54.48 33.58 4.22
C PRO A 484 54.36 34.88 3.40
N SER A 485 54.18 34.78 2.07
CA SER A 485 53.97 35.91 1.16
C SER A 485 52.55 36.48 1.16
N ASP A 486 51.57 35.71 1.63
CA ASP A 486 50.13 35.98 1.43
C ASP A 486 49.42 36.39 2.73
N VAL A 487 50.18 36.56 3.81
CA VAL A 487 49.66 36.92 5.14
C VAL A 487 49.85 38.43 5.35
N PRO A 488 48.76 39.24 5.41
CA PRO A 488 48.84 40.54 6.07
C PRO A 488 49.33 40.31 7.49
N ALA A 489 50.27 41.12 7.99
CA ALA A 489 50.95 40.95 9.29
C ALA A 489 50.05 40.84 10.54
N GLU A 490 48.72 40.87 10.36
CA GLU A 490 47.67 40.92 11.39
C GLU A 490 46.64 39.77 11.31
N ALA A 491 46.72 38.82 10.36
CA ALA A 491 45.70 37.76 10.26
C ALA A 491 45.91 36.64 11.31
N ASP A 492 45.05 36.60 12.34
CA ASP A 492 45.08 35.53 13.34
C ASP A 492 44.58 34.18 12.78
N LYS A 493 45.11 33.07 13.32
CA LYS A 493 44.77 31.69 12.90
C LYS A 493 43.26 31.41 12.95
N PRO A 494 42.48 31.83 13.98
CA PRO A 494 41.03 31.68 13.99
C PRO A 494 40.33 32.32 12.79
N SER A 495 40.67 33.57 12.45
CA SER A 495 40.06 34.29 11.33
C SER A 495 40.32 33.62 9.98
N TYR A 496 41.50 33.00 9.82
CA TYR A 496 41.81 32.22 8.62
C TYR A 496 40.93 30.96 8.52
N ILE A 497 40.70 30.25 9.63
CA ILE A 497 39.83 29.07 9.66
C ILE A 497 38.39 29.45 9.30
N GLU A 498 37.87 30.55 9.85
CA GLU A 498 36.51 31.01 9.52
C GLU A 498 36.38 31.37 8.03
N LYS A 499 37.38 32.05 7.45
CA LYS A 499 37.40 32.33 6.00
C LYS A 499 37.47 31.06 5.15
N TRP A 500 38.30 30.09 5.53
CA TRP A 500 38.42 28.81 4.82
C TRP A 500 37.10 28.02 4.81
N LEU A 501 36.40 28.02 5.95
CA LEU A 501 35.08 27.41 6.08
C LEU A 501 34.04 28.20 5.29
N ALA A 502 33.98 29.53 5.44
CA ALA A 502 32.98 30.39 4.79
C ALA A 502 33.01 30.25 3.25
N ALA A 503 34.19 30.09 2.65
CA ALA A 503 34.32 29.85 1.21
C ALA A 503 33.70 28.52 0.74
N ARG A 504 33.52 27.55 1.65
CA ARG A 504 32.93 26.22 1.39
C ARG A 504 31.50 26.09 1.93
N GLU A 505 30.98 27.12 2.58
CA GLU A 505 29.58 27.16 3.00
C GLU A 505 28.69 27.63 1.84
N PRO A 506 27.43 27.13 1.76
CA PRO A 506 26.53 27.42 0.65
C PRO A 506 25.98 28.86 0.74
N ARG A 507 26.70 29.80 0.12
CA ARG A 507 26.41 31.24 0.18
C ARG A 507 25.99 31.86 -1.15
N ILE A 508 26.32 31.22 -2.27
CA ILE A 508 26.01 31.73 -3.61
C ILE A 508 24.62 31.25 -4.00
N ALA A 509 23.68 32.17 -4.13
CA ALA A 509 22.35 31.86 -4.62
C ALA A 509 22.39 31.49 -6.11
N SER A 510 21.80 30.35 -6.46
CA SER A 510 21.52 29.98 -7.84
C SER A 510 20.19 30.58 -8.29
N ALA A 511 20.01 30.78 -9.60
CA ALA A 511 18.72 31.21 -10.14
C ALA A 511 17.61 30.21 -9.76
N PRO A 512 16.40 30.67 -9.41
CA PRO A 512 15.29 29.78 -9.09
C PRO A 512 15.02 28.81 -10.24
N THR A 513 14.92 27.51 -9.94
CA THR A 513 14.58 26.49 -10.94
C THR A 513 13.12 26.61 -11.43
N ALA A 514 12.26 27.27 -10.65
CA ALA A 514 10.89 27.58 -11.00
C ALA A 514 10.49 28.99 -10.52
N PRO A 515 9.64 29.72 -11.26
CA PRO A 515 9.25 31.10 -10.95
C PRO A 515 8.48 31.25 -9.62
N ASN A 516 7.91 30.16 -9.08
CA ASN A 516 7.13 30.15 -7.83
C ASN A 516 7.81 29.36 -6.69
N ALA A 517 9.12 29.07 -6.78
CA ALA A 517 9.82 28.30 -5.74
C ALA A 517 9.84 29.06 -4.40
N SER A 518 9.43 28.39 -3.31
CA SER A 518 9.43 28.98 -1.96
C SER A 518 10.82 29.07 -1.33
N LEU A 519 11.79 28.31 -1.87
CA LEU A 519 13.17 28.24 -1.40
C LEU A 519 14.12 28.60 -2.54
N CYS A 520 15.27 29.18 -2.20
CA CYS A 520 16.38 29.41 -3.12
C CYS A 520 17.45 28.34 -2.91
N LYS A 521 18.05 27.86 -4.01
CA LYS A 521 19.18 26.93 -3.97
C LYS A 521 20.48 27.71 -3.77
N TYR A 522 21.28 27.31 -2.78
CA TYR A 522 22.57 27.89 -2.47
C TYR A 522 23.70 26.88 -2.65
N ILE A 523 24.83 27.34 -3.20
CA ILE A 523 26.03 26.55 -3.45
C ILE A 523 27.27 27.24 -2.86
N PRO A 524 28.34 26.51 -2.54
CA PRO A 524 29.60 27.10 -2.08
C PRO A 524 30.35 27.86 -3.18
N GLU A 525 31.23 28.77 -2.77
CA GLU A 525 32.16 29.46 -3.67
C GLU A 525 33.27 28.52 -4.13
N LEU A 526 33.81 27.75 -3.19
CA LEU A 526 34.77 26.69 -3.46
C LEU A 526 34.07 25.34 -3.33
N TYR A 527 33.84 24.71 -4.48
CA TYR A 527 33.68 23.26 -4.52
C TYR A 527 35.06 22.65 -4.37
N ASP A 528 35.31 22.01 -3.23
CA ASP A 528 36.45 21.08 -3.16
C ASP A 528 36.24 20.04 -4.29
N ASN A 529 37.28 19.74 -5.06
CA ASN A 529 37.24 18.74 -6.15
C ASN A 529 37.14 17.30 -5.57
N VAL A 530 36.15 17.03 -4.72
CA VAL A 530 35.91 15.77 -4.00
C VAL A 530 35.24 14.70 -4.88
N GLY A 531 35.46 14.75 -6.19
CA GLY A 531 34.89 13.81 -7.19
C GLY A 531 33.41 14.08 -7.52
N GLU A 532 32.81 13.22 -8.34
CA GLU A 532 31.37 13.27 -8.65
C GLU A 532 30.52 12.64 -7.53
N ALA A 533 29.28 13.10 -7.38
CA ALA A 533 28.31 12.46 -6.49
C ALA A 533 27.53 11.44 -7.33
N GLU A 534 27.55 10.18 -6.91
CA GLU A 534 26.98 9.08 -7.68
C GLU A 534 25.69 8.58 -7.03
N LEU A 535 24.60 8.57 -7.79
CA LEU A 535 23.33 8.03 -7.33
C LEU A 535 23.39 6.50 -7.33
N LEU A 536 23.32 5.89 -6.14
CA LEU A 536 23.34 4.42 -5.98
C LEU A 536 21.94 3.81 -5.98
N GLY A 537 20.91 4.54 -5.55
CA GLY A 537 19.54 4.01 -5.49
C GLY A 537 18.51 5.08 -5.14
N ILE A 538 17.29 4.86 -5.63
CA ILE A 538 16.07 5.59 -5.22
C ILE A 538 15.00 4.56 -4.89
N SER A 539 14.34 4.73 -3.75
CA SER A 539 13.23 3.88 -3.34
C SER A 539 11.95 4.35 -3.98
N GLU A 540 11.38 3.51 -4.86
CA GLU A 540 10.10 3.77 -5.50
C GLU A 540 8.97 3.84 -4.48
N THR A 541 8.99 2.96 -3.46
CA THR A 541 7.98 2.95 -2.39
C THR A 541 8.05 4.21 -1.54
N ALA A 542 9.24 4.66 -1.13
CA ALA A 542 9.37 5.89 -0.36
C ALA A 542 9.01 7.13 -1.20
N LEU A 543 9.39 7.16 -2.48
CA LEU A 543 9.01 8.20 -3.42
C LEU A 543 7.48 8.29 -3.53
N ARG A 544 6.81 7.16 -3.80
CA ARG A 544 5.35 7.07 -3.95
C ARG A 544 4.62 7.47 -2.67
N ASP A 545 5.03 6.96 -1.52
CA ASP A 545 4.24 7.10 -0.29
C ASP A 545 4.52 8.44 0.42
N CYS A 546 5.74 8.97 0.32
CA CYS A 546 6.15 10.13 1.12
C CYS A 546 6.24 11.44 0.31
N VAL A 547 6.67 11.37 -0.95
CA VAL A 547 6.92 12.55 -1.81
C VAL A 547 6.50 12.29 -3.27
N PRO A 548 5.24 11.91 -3.53
CA PRO A 548 4.79 11.48 -4.87
C PRO A 548 4.90 12.57 -5.96
N HIS A 549 5.00 13.83 -5.56
CA HIS A 549 5.18 15.01 -6.42
C HIS A 549 6.64 15.37 -6.71
N LEU A 550 7.61 14.64 -6.16
CA LEU A 550 9.02 14.84 -6.47
C LEU A 550 9.34 14.32 -7.88
N ASP A 551 9.88 15.21 -8.72
CA ASP A 551 10.49 14.83 -9.98
C ASP A 551 11.92 14.33 -9.75
N VAL A 552 12.14 13.05 -10.03
CA VAL A 552 13.47 12.41 -9.98
C VAL A 552 14.16 12.37 -11.35
N GLY A 553 13.54 12.93 -12.39
CA GLY A 553 14.11 12.98 -13.73
C GLY A 553 14.30 11.59 -14.36
N ASP A 554 15.46 11.36 -14.96
CA ASP A 554 15.85 10.07 -15.56
C ASP A 554 16.57 9.12 -14.59
N ALA A 555 16.42 9.33 -13.27
CA ALA A 555 17.14 8.57 -12.25
C ALA A 555 16.93 7.06 -12.33
N PHE A 556 15.69 6.57 -12.48
CA PHE A 556 15.44 5.12 -12.62
C PHE A 556 16.08 4.53 -13.87
N THR A 557 16.12 5.29 -14.98
CA THR A 557 16.83 4.87 -16.20
C THR A 557 18.34 4.74 -15.95
N VAL A 558 18.93 5.70 -15.21
CA VAL A 558 20.37 5.68 -14.88
C VAL A 558 20.75 4.58 -13.88
N LEU A 559 19.81 4.17 -13.02
CA LEU A 559 20.02 3.06 -12.09
C LEU A 559 20.01 1.68 -12.80
N GLY A 560 19.41 1.60 -13.99
CA GLY A 560 19.32 0.38 -14.79
C GLY A 560 18.20 -0.56 -14.33
N THR A 561 18.01 -1.64 -15.08
CA THR A 561 16.98 -2.64 -14.80
C THR A 561 17.34 -3.46 -13.55
N PRO A 562 16.44 -3.66 -12.58
CA PRO A 562 16.72 -4.49 -11.39
C PRO A 562 17.00 -5.96 -11.74
N GLU A 563 18.20 -6.46 -11.43
CA GLU A 563 18.62 -7.85 -11.65
C GLU A 563 19.64 -8.32 -10.59
N LEU A 564 19.65 -9.61 -10.25
CA LEU A 564 20.68 -10.26 -9.44
C LEU A 564 21.74 -10.96 -10.30
N SER A 565 21.30 -11.58 -11.40
CA SER A 565 22.14 -12.34 -12.31
C SER A 565 23.13 -11.44 -13.05
N ALA A 566 24.28 -12.00 -13.42
CA ALA A 566 25.30 -11.26 -14.17
C ALA A 566 24.95 -11.30 -15.67
N SER A 567 24.15 -10.35 -16.15
CA SER A 567 23.86 -10.16 -17.56
C SER A 567 24.91 -9.26 -18.25
N GLU A 568 24.87 -9.18 -19.58
CA GLU A 568 25.73 -8.27 -20.36
C GLU A 568 25.48 -6.80 -19.96
N LYS A 569 26.43 -5.91 -20.27
CA LYS A 569 26.28 -4.49 -19.97
C LYS A 569 25.02 -3.92 -20.64
N GLU A 570 24.12 -3.36 -19.83
CA GLU A 570 22.95 -2.64 -20.31
C GLU A 570 23.39 -1.27 -20.86
N GLU A 571 23.04 -0.97 -22.11
CA GLU A 571 23.36 0.33 -22.72
C GLU A 571 22.34 1.37 -22.24
N ILE A 572 22.71 2.15 -21.23
CA ILE A 572 21.84 3.18 -20.65
C ILE A 572 21.93 4.46 -21.49
N THR A 573 20.84 4.78 -22.20
CA THR A 573 20.71 6.08 -22.89
C THR A 573 20.15 7.13 -21.93
N ALA A 574 20.82 8.28 -21.81
CA ALA A 574 20.36 9.40 -20.99
C ALA A 574 18.97 9.89 -21.42
N GLY A 575 18.18 10.37 -20.44
CA GLY A 575 16.87 10.92 -20.71
C GLY A 575 16.91 12.28 -21.43
N SER A 576 15.74 12.89 -21.59
CA SER A 576 15.65 14.28 -22.10
C SER A 576 16.48 15.25 -21.24
N GLU A 577 16.91 16.37 -21.81
CA GLU A 577 17.69 17.40 -21.10
C GLU A 577 17.01 17.87 -19.79
N ALA A 578 15.69 18.03 -19.80
CA ALA A 578 14.90 18.37 -18.62
C ALA A 578 14.95 17.27 -17.54
N ALA A 579 14.85 16.00 -17.94
CA ALA A 579 14.95 14.86 -17.02
C ALA A 579 16.35 14.75 -16.41
N VAL A 580 17.40 14.96 -17.21
CA VAL A 580 18.79 15.02 -16.73
C VAL A 580 18.99 16.17 -15.75
N ALA A 581 18.41 17.35 -16.02
CA ALA A 581 18.47 18.50 -15.14
C ALA A 581 17.75 18.26 -13.81
N ALA A 582 16.57 17.64 -13.82
CA ALA A 582 15.84 17.26 -12.61
C ALA A 582 16.63 16.26 -11.75
N ARG A 583 17.22 15.22 -12.37
CA ARG A 583 18.11 14.28 -11.66
C ARG A 583 19.35 14.97 -11.10
N LYS A 584 19.95 15.90 -11.83
CA LYS A 584 21.12 16.67 -11.35
C LYS A 584 20.75 17.53 -10.12
N ASP A 585 19.62 18.22 -10.18
CA ASP A 585 19.09 19.01 -9.05
C ASP A 585 18.85 18.11 -7.82
N LEU A 586 18.27 16.93 -8.03
CA LEU A 586 18.08 15.91 -7.00
C LEU A 586 19.41 15.51 -6.35
N ILE A 587 20.41 15.13 -7.14
CA ILE A 587 21.72 14.67 -6.64
C ILE A 587 22.42 15.79 -5.87
N GLU A 588 22.44 17.02 -6.41
CA GLU A 588 23.10 18.16 -5.75
C GLU A 588 22.54 18.45 -4.36
N VAL A 589 21.21 18.45 -4.21
CA VAL A 589 20.56 18.72 -2.93
C VAL A 589 20.70 17.54 -1.97
N LEU A 590 20.41 16.32 -2.43
CA LEU A 590 20.42 15.13 -1.57
C LEU A 590 21.84 14.67 -1.20
N SER A 591 22.87 15.06 -1.94
CA SER A 591 24.25 14.83 -1.55
C SER A 591 24.78 15.86 -0.56
N GLY A 592 24.01 16.91 -0.26
CA GLY A 592 24.46 18.06 0.54
C GLY A 592 25.44 19.00 -0.18
N ARG A 593 25.51 18.95 -1.52
CA ARG A 593 26.35 19.85 -2.34
C ARG A 593 25.67 21.18 -2.63
N ALA A 594 24.35 21.20 -2.58
CA ALA A 594 23.53 22.39 -2.63
C ALA A 594 22.53 22.37 -1.47
N VAL A 595 22.12 23.55 -1.02
CA VAL A 595 21.26 23.71 0.15
C VAL A 595 20.11 24.63 -0.16
N LEU A 596 18.91 24.23 0.26
CA LEU A 596 17.69 25.01 0.07
C LEU A 596 17.46 25.91 1.29
N MET A 597 17.38 27.23 1.08
CA MET A 597 17.17 28.22 2.14
C MET A 597 16.29 29.38 1.67
N SER A 598 15.71 30.09 2.63
CA SER A 598 15.04 31.39 2.46
C SER A 598 15.34 32.27 3.68
N ASP A 599 14.69 33.43 3.80
CA ASP A 599 14.80 34.28 4.99
C ASP A 599 14.10 33.67 6.22
N THR A 600 13.18 32.72 6.00
CA THR A 600 12.38 32.08 7.04
C THR A 600 12.68 30.59 7.21
N PHE A 601 13.52 30.01 6.35
CA PHE A 601 13.86 28.59 6.39
C PHE A 601 15.35 28.35 6.16
N ALA A 602 15.94 27.51 7.00
CA ALA A 602 17.27 26.94 6.81
C ALA A 602 17.31 25.51 7.38
N PRO A 603 18.19 24.62 6.89
CA PRO A 603 18.33 23.28 7.43
C PRO A 603 18.77 23.30 8.91
N TRP A 604 18.45 22.22 9.62
CA TRP A 604 18.72 22.13 11.06
C TRP A 604 19.11 20.73 11.50
N SER A 605 19.66 20.66 12.71
CA SER A 605 19.94 19.41 13.43
C SER A 605 19.36 19.51 14.85
N VAL A 606 18.72 18.44 15.31
CA VAL A 606 18.00 18.43 16.59
C VAL A 606 18.95 18.06 17.74
N ARG A 607 18.78 18.73 18.88
CA ARG A 607 19.40 18.38 20.16
C ARG A 607 18.55 17.31 20.83
N TYR A 608 19.21 16.25 21.31
CA TYR A 608 18.62 15.28 22.22
C TYR A 608 19.69 14.76 23.18
N SER A 609 19.27 13.99 24.17
CA SER A 609 20.11 13.25 25.11
C SER A 609 19.66 11.79 25.15
N GLY A 610 20.22 10.96 26.02
CA GLY A 610 19.66 9.63 26.23
C GLY A 610 20.44 8.76 27.19
N HIS A 611 19.80 7.66 27.59
CA HIS A 611 20.42 6.55 28.28
C HIS A 611 20.97 5.55 27.25
N GLN A 612 22.29 5.47 27.15
CA GLN A 612 23.00 4.51 26.31
C GLN A 612 23.36 3.29 27.14
N PHE A 613 22.88 2.11 26.74
CA PHE A 613 23.03 0.85 27.51
C PHE A 613 22.59 0.99 28.98
N GLY A 614 21.58 1.83 29.24
CA GLY A 614 21.06 2.11 30.58
C GLY A 614 21.83 3.18 31.37
N SER A 615 22.95 3.67 30.87
CA SER A 615 23.74 4.74 31.49
C SER A 615 23.45 6.09 30.83
N TRP A 616 23.33 7.15 31.62
CA TRP A 616 23.09 8.49 31.09
C TRP A 616 24.30 9.03 30.31
N ALA A 617 24.09 9.47 29.07
CA ALA A 617 25.15 9.89 28.14
C ALA A 617 25.32 11.41 28.01
N GLY A 618 24.52 12.22 28.70
CA GLY A 618 24.54 13.68 28.58
C GLY A 618 23.97 14.18 27.24
N GLN A 619 24.43 15.33 26.75
CA GLN A 619 23.97 15.85 25.46
C GLN A 619 24.50 15.01 24.28
N LEU A 620 23.56 14.55 23.46
CA LEU A 620 23.78 13.94 22.15
C LEU A 620 23.27 14.92 21.09
N GLY A 621 22.39 14.48 20.19
CA GLY A 621 21.87 15.25 19.07
C GLY A 621 22.24 14.63 17.73
N ASP A 622 21.71 15.19 16.65
CA ASP A 622 21.96 14.75 15.29
C ASP A 622 23.41 15.01 14.89
N GLY A 623 24.34 14.15 15.32
CA GLY A 623 25.78 14.30 15.15
C GLY A 623 26.29 14.05 13.74
N ARG A 624 25.47 13.46 12.89
CA ARG A 624 25.75 13.16 11.47
C ARG A 624 24.48 13.19 10.62
N ALA A 625 23.47 13.94 11.07
CA ALA A 625 22.20 14.04 10.38
C ALA A 625 21.77 15.51 10.30
N THR A 626 21.21 15.91 9.16
CA THR A 626 20.75 17.29 8.93
C THR A 626 19.42 17.24 8.19
N SER A 627 18.38 17.85 8.77
CA SER A 627 17.07 17.96 8.16
C SER A 627 17.08 19.12 7.16
N ILE A 628 16.78 18.84 5.89
CA ILE A 628 17.01 19.75 4.77
C ILE A 628 15.73 20.33 4.16
N LEU A 629 14.59 19.66 4.35
CA LEU A 629 13.30 20.08 3.79
C LEU A 629 12.16 19.45 4.57
N VAL A 630 11.06 20.19 4.72
CA VAL A 630 9.75 19.63 5.09
C VAL A 630 8.78 20.00 3.98
N THR A 631 8.24 19.00 3.29
CA THR A 631 7.21 19.21 2.25
C THR A 631 5.90 18.58 2.67
N ALA A 632 4.79 19.22 2.34
CA ALA A 632 3.46 18.64 2.50
C ALA A 632 3.17 17.67 1.35
N ASN A 633 2.33 16.66 1.62
CA ASN A 633 1.78 15.77 0.61
C ASN A 633 0.73 16.55 -0.22
N PRO A 634 0.74 16.46 -1.56
CA PRO A 634 -0.18 17.22 -2.41
C PRO A 634 -1.66 16.82 -2.25
N GLU A 635 -1.93 15.55 -1.95
CA GLU A 635 -3.28 15.02 -1.79
C GLU A 635 -3.83 15.28 -0.38
N ASN A 636 -2.94 15.31 0.62
CA ASN A 636 -3.28 15.63 1.99
C ASN A 636 -2.22 16.56 2.62
N PRO A 637 -2.44 17.89 2.59
CA PRO A 637 -1.51 18.85 3.15
C PRO A 637 -1.25 18.73 4.66
N GLU A 638 -2.05 17.93 5.39
CA GLU A 638 -1.76 17.62 6.80
C GLU A 638 -0.68 16.57 6.98
N LEU A 639 -0.37 15.78 5.94
CA LEU A 639 0.73 14.83 5.95
C LEU A 639 1.99 15.52 5.45
N VAL A 640 2.99 15.63 6.33
CA VAL A 640 4.28 16.21 6.01
C VAL A 640 5.37 15.16 6.00
N SER A 641 6.34 15.37 5.12
CA SER A 641 7.54 14.57 4.98
C SER A 641 8.75 15.45 5.29
N GLU A 642 9.42 15.17 6.41
CA GLU A 642 10.72 15.73 6.75
C GLU A 642 11.81 14.88 6.08
N LEU A 643 12.64 15.53 5.24
CA LEU A 643 13.77 14.90 4.56
C LEU A 643 15.04 15.20 5.35
N GLN A 644 15.77 14.16 5.73
CA GLN A 644 16.97 14.26 6.55
C GLN A 644 18.15 13.51 5.92
N LEU A 645 19.27 14.20 5.74
CA LEU A 645 20.50 13.63 5.20
C LEU A 645 21.39 13.08 6.30
N LYS A 646 21.58 11.76 6.34
CA LYS A 646 22.51 11.07 7.25
C LYS A 646 23.86 10.86 6.56
N GLY A 647 24.94 11.21 7.25
CA GLY A 647 26.32 11.17 6.74
C GLY A 647 26.74 12.42 5.98
N SER A 648 26.02 13.53 6.14
CA SER A 648 26.21 14.75 5.36
C SER A 648 27.21 15.74 5.97
N GLY A 649 27.93 15.38 7.05
CA GLY A 649 28.99 16.20 7.64
C GLY A 649 28.78 16.53 9.12
N ARG A 650 29.74 17.29 9.68
CA ARG A 650 29.73 17.64 11.11
C ARG A 650 28.66 18.67 11.46
N THR A 651 28.11 18.49 12.66
CA THR A 651 27.15 19.36 13.35
C THR A 651 27.69 19.72 14.74
N PRO A 652 27.03 20.61 15.51
CA PRO A 652 27.37 20.86 16.91
C PRO A 652 27.30 19.61 17.81
N PHE A 653 26.66 18.54 17.32
CA PHE A 653 26.37 17.31 18.05
C PHE A 653 27.32 16.16 17.70
N SER A 654 28.26 16.34 16.77
CA SER A 654 29.16 15.27 16.30
C SER A 654 30.12 14.73 17.36
N ARG A 655 30.26 15.39 18.52
CA ARG A 655 31.26 15.05 19.55
C ARG A 655 32.65 14.90 18.91
N SER A 656 33.33 13.77 19.14
CA SER A 656 34.61 13.45 18.51
C SER A 656 34.50 12.81 17.12
N ALA A 657 33.30 12.44 16.66
CA ALA A 657 33.08 11.76 15.38
C ALA A 657 33.15 12.72 14.19
N ASP A 658 33.33 12.18 12.98
CA ASP A 658 33.51 12.93 11.73
C ASP A 658 32.23 13.50 11.10
N GLY A 659 31.05 13.06 11.55
CA GLY A 659 29.76 13.50 10.98
C GLY A 659 29.41 12.82 9.65
N LEU A 660 30.19 11.83 9.21
CA LEU A 660 30.01 11.13 7.94
C LEU A 660 29.39 9.74 8.15
N ALA A 661 28.93 9.14 7.05
CA ALA A 661 28.48 7.75 6.98
C ALA A 661 29.12 7.08 5.76
N VAL A 662 29.19 5.75 5.77
CA VAL A 662 29.87 4.94 4.74
C VAL A 662 28.87 4.07 3.97
N THR A 663 29.24 3.67 2.75
CA THR A 663 28.38 2.90 1.83
C THR A 663 27.73 1.69 2.51
N ARG A 664 28.49 0.84 3.20
CA ARG A 664 27.95 -0.32 3.92
C ARG A 664 26.83 0.03 4.91
N SER A 665 27.00 1.10 5.70
CA SER A 665 26.02 1.49 6.72
C SER A 665 24.76 2.07 6.09
N SER A 666 24.93 2.86 5.03
CA SER A 666 23.83 3.50 4.31
C SER A 666 23.00 2.48 3.53
N VAL A 667 23.62 1.50 2.88
CA VAL A 667 22.92 0.40 2.17
C VAL A 667 22.06 -0.43 3.12
N ARG A 668 22.59 -0.76 4.31
CA ARG A 668 21.82 -1.51 5.34
C ARG A 668 20.58 -0.76 5.78
N GLU A 669 20.72 0.51 6.15
CA GLU A 669 19.59 1.33 6.59
C GLU A 669 18.59 1.58 5.45
N TYR A 670 19.06 1.77 4.22
CA TYR A 670 18.22 1.95 3.03
C TYR A 670 17.32 0.75 2.77
N LEU A 671 17.89 -0.44 2.71
CA LEU A 671 17.13 -1.67 2.45
C LEU A 671 16.22 -2.04 3.63
N CYS A 672 16.70 -1.89 4.87
CA CYS A 672 15.92 -2.30 6.04
C CYS A 672 14.73 -1.40 6.32
N SER A 673 14.85 -0.10 6.05
CA SER A 673 13.73 0.85 6.18
C SER A 673 12.54 0.40 5.33
N GLU A 674 12.79 0.04 4.08
CA GLU A 674 11.74 -0.38 3.15
C GLU A 674 11.26 -1.81 3.43
N ALA A 675 12.14 -2.72 3.87
CA ALA A 675 11.75 -4.05 4.32
C ALA A 675 10.78 -4.00 5.52
N MET A 676 11.08 -3.15 6.51
CA MET A 676 10.23 -2.99 7.69
C MET A 676 8.87 -2.39 7.32
N HIS A 677 8.85 -1.42 6.40
CA HIS A 677 7.62 -0.85 5.87
C HIS A 677 6.75 -1.91 5.17
N ALA A 678 7.35 -2.74 4.32
CA ALA A 678 6.65 -3.81 3.60
C ALA A 678 6.09 -4.90 4.53
N LEU A 679 6.76 -5.16 5.66
CA LEU A 679 6.26 -6.04 6.72
C LEU A 679 5.13 -5.42 7.56
N GLY A 680 4.73 -4.18 7.27
CA GLY A 680 3.71 -3.45 8.04
C GLY A 680 4.22 -2.98 9.41
N ILE A 681 5.54 -2.96 9.63
CA ILE A 681 6.15 -2.49 10.87
C ILE A 681 6.42 -0.98 10.73
N PRO A 682 5.89 -0.12 11.62
CA PRO A 682 6.14 1.31 11.57
C PRO A 682 7.63 1.64 11.58
N THR A 683 8.07 2.49 10.65
CA THR A 683 9.49 2.79 10.43
C THR A 683 9.71 4.13 9.71
N THR A 684 10.89 4.71 9.89
CA THR A 684 11.41 5.74 8.98
C THR A 684 11.61 5.16 7.58
N ARG A 685 11.43 5.98 6.55
CA ARG A 685 11.58 5.59 5.14
C ARG A 685 12.93 6.02 4.61
N ALA A 686 13.40 5.36 3.56
CA ALA A 686 14.68 5.66 2.91
C ALA A 686 14.46 6.02 1.45
N LEU A 687 14.71 7.28 1.07
CA LEU A 687 14.39 7.78 -0.27
C LEU A 687 15.51 7.55 -1.27
N ALA A 688 16.76 7.89 -0.93
CA ALA A 688 17.87 7.84 -1.87
C ALA A 688 19.22 7.58 -1.19
N LEU A 689 20.13 6.97 -1.96
CA LEU A 689 21.52 6.74 -1.60
C LEU A 689 22.45 7.44 -2.59
N ILE A 690 23.35 8.27 -2.07
CA ILE A 690 24.34 8.97 -2.90
C ILE A 690 25.74 8.70 -2.37
N SER A 691 26.56 8.05 -3.20
CA SER A 691 27.98 7.83 -2.93
C SER A 691 28.79 9.09 -3.19
N LEU A 692 29.80 9.32 -2.35
CA LEU A 692 30.78 10.39 -2.47
C LEU A 692 32.19 9.76 -2.48
N PRO A 693 32.59 9.11 -3.59
CA PRO A 693 33.83 8.32 -3.66
C PRO A 693 35.11 9.13 -3.41
N GLY A 694 35.09 10.44 -3.68
CA GLY A 694 36.24 11.31 -3.40
C GLY A 694 36.36 11.75 -1.94
N VAL A 695 35.41 11.40 -1.07
CA VAL A 695 35.42 11.73 0.37
C VAL A 695 35.82 10.48 1.17
N PRO A 696 37.11 10.29 1.51
CA PRO A 696 37.55 9.15 2.31
C PRO A 696 37.07 9.28 3.76
N VAL A 697 36.66 8.15 4.32
CA VAL A 697 36.17 8.01 5.70
C VAL A 697 36.96 6.92 6.40
N LEU A 698 37.56 7.24 7.55
CA LEU A 698 38.37 6.28 8.31
C LEU A 698 37.50 5.51 9.30
N ARG A 699 37.42 4.19 9.12
CA ARG A 699 36.84 3.22 10.09
C ARG A 699 37.90 2.17 10.43
N GLU A 700 37.54 0.89 10.53
CA GLU A 700 38.52 -0.20 10.58
C GLU A 700 39.38 -0.24 9.31
N THR A 701 38.81 0.20 8.18
CA THR A 701 39.50 0.43 6.91
C THR A 701 39.11 1.81 6.35
N VAL A 702 39.80 2.27 5.30
CA VAL A 702 39.40 3.49 4.59
C VAL A 702 38.24 3.13 3.67
N GLU A 703 37.09 3.76 3.91
CA GLU A 703 35.85 3.57 3.16
C GLU A 703 35.47 4.88 2.44
N SER A 704 34.49 4.80 1.52
CA SER A 704 33.94 5.99 0.85
C SER A 704 32.73 6.54 1.60
N ALA A 705 32.60 7.86 1.68
CA ALA A 705 31.41 8.48 2.26
C ALA A 705 30.17 8.19 1.41
N CYS A 706 29.03 8.04 2.07
CA CYS A 706 27.74 7.84 1.43
C CYS A 706 26.66 8.57 2.23
N VAL A 707 25.85 9.37 1.55
CA VAL A 707 24.73 10.11 2.13
C VAL A 707 23.44 9.33 1.90
N LEU A 708 22.75 9.03 3.01
CA LEU A 708 21.41 8.44 2.99
C LEU A 708 20.37 9.54 3.22
N THR A 709 19.37 9.61 2.34
CA THR A 709 18.19 10.46 2.54
C THR A 709 17.10 9.68 3.27
N ARG A 710 16.85 10.05 4.53
CA ARG A 710 15.77 9.51 5.36
C ARG A 710 14.53 10.38 5.23
N VAL A 711 13.36 9.76 5.34
CA VAL A 711 12.07 10.46 5.31
C VAL A 711 11.19 9.97 6.46
N ALA A 712 10.63 10.91 7.22
CA ALA A 712 9.67 10.62 8.28
C ALA A 712 8.76 11.83 8.52
N PRO A 713 7.59 11.65 9.16
CA PRO A 713 6.80 12.79 9.63
C PRO A 713 7.51 13.62 10.71
N SER A 714 8.37 12.97 11.50
CA SER A 714 9.24 13.62 12.47
C SER A 714 10.36 12.67 12.91
N PHE A 715 11.55 13.20 13.18
CA PHE A 715 12.67 12.47 13.77
C PHE A 715 12.82 12.68 15.30
N LEU A 716 11.79 13.23 15.97
CA LEU A 716 11.79 13.41 17.42
C LEU A 716 11.73 12.08 18.18
N ARG A 717 12.41 12.04 19.33
CA ARG A 717 12.72 10.82 20.07
C ARG A 717 12.45 11.04 21.55
N ILE A 718 12.39 9.95 22.33
CA ILE A 718 12.27 10.06 23.78
C ILE A 718 13.43 10.88 24.37
N GLY A 719 14.64 10.69 23.85
CA GLY A 719 15.81 11.48 24.19
C GLY A 719 15.67 13.00 24.00
N SER A 720 14.76 13.47 23.14
CA SER A 720 14.47 14.90 22.97
C SER A 720 13.83 15.50 24.22
N PHE A 721 13.00 14.74 24.94
CA PHE A 721 12.37 15.17 26.20
C PHE A 721 13.38 15.09 27.36
N GLU A 722 14.20 14.03 27.40
CA GLU A 722 15.23 13.88 28.42
C GLU A 722 16.29 14.99 28.36
N ALA A 723 16.56 15.56 27.17
CA ALA A 723 17.46 16.71 27.03
C ALA A 723 16.95 17.98 27.76
N LEU A 724 15.64 18.10 27.94
CA LEU A 724 14.97 19.24 28.57
C LEU A 724 14.62 18.97 30.04
N SER A 725 14.44 17.70 30.43
CA SER A 725 14.30 17.27 31.83
C SER A 725 15.19 16.05 32.11
N PRO A 726 16.50 16.27 32.29
CA PRO A 726 17.46 15.20 32.53
C PRO A 726 17.32 14.58 33.93
N PRO A 727 17.84 13.35 34.14
CA PRO A 727 17.87 12.71 35.45
C PRO A 727 18.68 13.53 36.48
N GLN A 728 18.19 13.57 37.72
CA GLN A 728 18.82 14.30 38.82
C GLN A 728 20.04 13.54 39.37
N ASN A 729 21.10 14.26 39.75
CA ASN A 729 22.26 13.76 40.51
C ASN A 729 23.16 12.70 39.82
N ILE A 730 23.40 12.81 38.51
CA ILE A 730 24.45 12.02 37.85
C ILE A 730 25.66 12.93 37.59
N PHE A 731 26.66 12.87 38.47
CA PHE A 731 27.95 13.53 38.29
C PHE A 731 28.92 12.52 37.68
N LEU A 732 29.09 12.54 36.35
CA LEU A 732 30.07 11.67 35.68
C LEU A 732 31.10 12.50 34.89
N PHE A 733 32.34 12.04 34.95
CA PHE A 733 33.49 12.65 34.27
C PHE A 733 33.27 12.74 32.76
N GLY A 734 33.11 13.95 32.22
CA GLY A 734 33.39 14.25 30.81
C GLY A 734 32.21 14.53 29.88
N GLY A 735 30.95 14.49 30.34
CA GLY A 735 29.78 14.91 29.55
C GLY A 735 29.08 16.09 30.21
N GLY A 736 29.10 17.28 29.60
CA GLY A 736 28.40 18.42 30.19
C GLY A 736 26.88 18.23 30.14
N GLN A 737 26.22 18.52 31.26
CA GLN A 737 24.79 18.37 31.47
C GLN A 737 24.14 19.74 31.63
N GLN A 738 23.09 20.03 30.86
CA GLN A 738 22.26 21.22 31.11
C GLN A 738 21.29 20.97 32.26
N ALA A 739 20.93 22.03 32.99
CA ALA A 739 19.82 21.99 33.93
C ALA A 739 18.48 21.78 33.19
N ALA A 740 17.47 21.28 33.91
CA ALA A 740 16.12 21.14 33.37
C ALA A 740 15.56 22.51 32.94
N ASN A 741 14.88 22.55 31.80
CA ASN A 741 14.16 23.72 31.31
C ASN A 741 12.69 23.35 31.05
N TRP A 742 11.83 23.77 31.98
CA TRP A 742 10.43 23.36 32.03
C TRP A 742 9.54 24.02 30.97
N ASP A 743 9.86 25.25 30.55
CA ASP A 743 9.12 25.93 29.48
C ASP A 743 9.49 25.39 28.10
N ALA A 744 10.78 25.10 27.86
CA ALA A 744 11.18 24.39 26.65
C ALA A 744 10.55 22.99 26.59
N LEU A 745 10.53 22.24 27.70
CA LEU A 745 9.84 20.95 27.77
C LEU A 745 8.35 21.07 27.45
N ARG A 746 7.68 22.11 27.97
CA ARG A 746 6.27 22.42 27.66
C ARG A 746 6.07 22.69 26.17
N LEU A 747 6.91 23.53 25.56
CA LEU A 747 6.83 23.85 24.13
C LEU A 747 7.01 22.60 23.25
N LEU A 748 8.04 21.79 23.53
CA LEU A 748 8.26 20.52 22.85
C LEU A 748 7.05 19.60 23.00
N GLY A 749 6.53 19.45 24.22
CA GLY A 749 5.41 18.56 24.50
C GLY A 749 4.12 18.98 23.80
N ILE A 750 3.79 20.29 23.78
CA ILE A 750 2.63 20.81 23.04
C ILE A 750 2.81 20.59 21.53
N TRP A 751 4.00 20.88 20.99
CA TRP A 751 4.32 20.63 19.58
C TRP A 751 4.14 19.16 19.21
N VAL A 752 4.68 18.26 20.03
CA VAL A 752 4.58 16.82 19.81
C VAL A 752 3.13 16.35 19.93
N ALA A 753 2.40 16.78 20.96
CA ALA A 753 0.99 16.42 21.14
C ALA A 753 0.12 16.86 19.94
N ARG A 754 0.28 18.11 19.49
CA ARG A 754 -0.55 18.71 18.45
C ARG A 754 -0.17 18.27 17.04
N THR A 755 1.11 18.38 16.70
CA THR A 755 1.56 18.32 15.30
C THR A 755 2.12 16.93 14.95
N VAL A 756 2.83 16.30 15.89
CA VAL A 756 3.51 15.02 15.64
C VAL A 756 2.57 13.83 15.92
N LEU A 757 2.01 13.77 17.13
CA LEU A 757 1.07 12.71 17.52
C LEU A 757 -0.33 12.96 17.00
N LYS A 758 -0.69 14.23 16.73
CA LYS A 758 -2.04 14.64 16.32
C LYS A 758 -3.09 14.12 17.29
N LEU A 759 -2.87 14.36 18.59
CA LEU A 759 -3.85 14.02 19.61
C LEU A 759 -5.17 14.77 19.36
N PRO A 760 -6.32 14.20 19.76
CA PRO A 760 -7.62 14.87 19.64
C PRO A 760 -7.61 16.29 20.21
N GLU A 761 -8.37 17.22 19.62
CA GLU A 761 -8.36 18.64 20.01
C GLU A 761 -8.72 18.87 21.49
N ASP A 762 -9.55 18.00 22.07
CA ASP A 762 -9.93 18.03 23.48
C ASP A 762 -8.83 17.52 24.43
N ALA A 763 -7.75 16.93 23.88
CA ALA A 763 -6.58 16.44 24.61
C ALA A 763 -5.33 17.32 24.40
N VAL A 764 -5.46 18.48 23.76
CA VAL A 764 -4.35 19.41 23.48
C VAL A 764 -4.77 20.85 23.81
N PRO A 765 -3.86 21.71 24.31
CA PRO A 765 -4.16 23.13 24.48
C PRO A 765 -4.58 23.80 23.17
N ARG A 766 -5.35 24.91 23.24
CA ARG A 766 -5.55 25.80 22.10
C ARG A 766 -4.27 26.56 21.77
N ALA A 767 -4.11 27.04 20.54
CA ALA A 767 -2.97 27.87 20.16
C ALA A 767 -2.97 29.18 20.97
N GLU A 768 -1.80 29.61 21.47
CA GLU A 768 -1.67 30.79 22.35
C GLU A 768 -2.14 32.11 21.67
N ASN A 769 -2.31 32.13 20.34
CA ASN A 769 -2.71 33.30 19.54
C ASN A 769 -4.17 33.29 19.05
N ALA A 770 -5.04 32.38 19.54
CA ALA A 770 -6.45 32.36 19.14
C ALA A 770 -7.23 33.52 19.80
N THR A 771 -7.64 34.53 19.01
CA THR A 771 -8.22 35.80 19.48
C THR A 771 -9.71 35.77 19.86
N ASP A 772 -10.35 34.60 19.91
CA ASP A 772 -11.79 34.52 20.18
C ASP A 772 -12.06 34.36 21.69
N ALA A 773 -11.90 35.45 22.43
CA ALA A 773 -12.42 35.62 23.78
C ALA A 773 -13.66 36.52 23.74
N SER A 774 -14.79 35.99 23.25
CA SER A 774 -16.08 36.69 23.29
C SER A 774 -16.98 36.30 24.47
N ASP A 775 -16.60 35.31 25.30
CA ASP A 775 -17.38 34.95 26.48
C ASP A 775 -16.46 34.77 27.69
N GLY A 776 -16.79 35.46 28.79
CA GLY A 776 -16.03 35.54 30.04
C GLY A 776 -15.97 34.26 30.88
N GLN A 777 -15.77 33.10 30.26
CA GLN A 777 -15.37 31.86 30.92
C GLN A 777 -13.84 31.72 30.83
N GLU A 778 -13.16 31.50 31.95
CA GLU A 778 -11.73 31.21 31.97
C GLU A 778 -11.42 30.04 31.02
N ASN A 779 -10.80 30.36 29.88
CA ASN A 779 -10.53 29.47 28.75
C ASN A 779 -9.34 28.55 29.09
N LYS A 780 -9.52 27.62 30.05
CA LYS A 780 -8.48 26.71 30.55
C LYS A 780 -8.29 25.54 29.57
N SER A 781 -7.12 25.47 28.93
CA SER A 781 -6.72 24.40 28.01
C SER A 781 -6.59 23.03 28.67
N ALA A 782 -6.99 21.95 28.00
CA ALA A 782 -6.93 20.60 28.55
C ALA A 782 -5.49 20.11 28.85
N PRO A 783 -5.27 19.37 29.97
CA PRO A 783 -4.01 18.67 30.24
C PRO A 783 -3.64 17.71 29.11
N TRP A 784 -2.36 17.66 28.72
CA TRP A 784 -1.90 16.84 27.59
C TRP A 784 -0.79 15.85 27.97
N GLY A 785 -0.07 16.07 29.08
CA GLY A 785 1.13 15.29 29.40
C GLY A 785 0.86 13.79 29.51
N LYS A 786 -0.25 13.41 30.16
CA LYS A 786 -0.69 12.01 30.30
C LYS A 786 -1.07 11.38 28.95
N ALA A 787 -1.86 12.09 28.15
CA ALA A 787 -2.32 11.61 26.85
C ALA A 787 -1.15 11.38 25.89
N LEU A 788 -0.16 12.28 25.89
CA LEU A 788 1.07 12.14 25.13
C LEU A 788 1.82 10.86 25.49
N VAL A 789 2.12 10.64 26.78
CA VAL A 789 2.90 9.47 27.22
C VAL A 789 2.18 8.15 26.85
N LEU A 790 0.86 8.08 27.07
CA LEU A 790 0.10 6.88 26.74
C LEU A 790 0.05 6.61 25.24
N GLU A 791 -0.09 7.65 24.41
CA GLU A 791 -0.09 7.47 22.96
C GLU A 791 1.27 7.03 22.42
N VAL A 792 2.36 7.60 22.93
CA VAL A 792 3.73 7.14 22.62
C VAL A 792 3.88 5.66 23.00
N ALA A 793 3.34 5.25 24.14
CA ALA A 793 3.37 3.86 24.58
C ALA A 793 2.59 2.92 23.65
N ARG A 794 1.38 3.28 23.22
CA ARG A 794 0.58 2.46 22.28
C ARG A 794 1.29 2.27 20.95
N ARG A 795 1.86 3.33 20.38
CA ARG A 795 2.57 3.26 19.08
C ARG A 795 3.83 2.40 19.17
N ASN A 796 4.61 2.56 20.23
CA ASN A 796 5.81 1.76 20.45
C ASN A 796 5.48 0.29 20.76
N ALA A 797 4.35 0.01 21.44
CA ALA A 797 3.86 -1.35 21.66
C ALA A 797 3.53 -2.06 20.33
N ARG A 798 2.90 -1.37 19.38
CA ARG A 798 2.63 -1.91 18.02
C ARG A 798 3.93 -2.21 17.26
N MET A 799 4.86 -1.27 17.29
CA MET A 799 6.17 -1.41 16.63
C MET A 799 6.93 -2.63 17.17
N VAL A 800 7.09 -2.74 18.49
CA VAL A 800 7.86 -3.85 19.09
C VAL A 800 7.15 -5.19 18.96
N ALA A 801 5.81 -5.22 18.95
CA ALA A 801 5.05 -6.42 18.62
C ALA A 801 5.38 -6.91 17.20
N GLY A 802 5.51 -6.00 16.24
CA GLY A 802 5.99 -6.29 14.88
C GLY A 802 7.43 -6.85 14.88
N TRP A 803 8.33 -6.26 15.67
CA TRP A 803 9.71 -6.77 15.80
C TRP A 803 9.75 -8.21 16.30
N GLN A 804 8.96 -8.53 17.32
CA GLN A 804 8.87 -9.90 17.85
C GLN A 804 8.20 -10.82 16.82
N ALA A 805 7.05 -10.43 16.27
CA ALA A 805 6.30 -11.28 15.35
C ALA A 805 7.09 -11.65 14.09
N TYR A 806 8.00 -10.79 13.61
CA TYR A 806 8.82 -11.03 12.42
C TYR A 806 10.31 -11.20 12.72
N GLY A 807 10.71 -11.44 13.97
CA GLY A 807 12.10 -11.82 14.29
C GLY A 807 13.11 -10.70 14.03
N PHE A 808 12.70 -9.44 13.99
CA PHE A 808 13.61 -8.31 13.84
C PHE A 808 14.28 -7.98 15.17
N MET A 809 15.59 -7.76 15.14
CA MET A 809 16.40 -7.35 16.28
C MET A 809 17.10 -6.02 15.97
N HIS A 810 16.83 -4.99 16.77
CA HIS A 810 17.36 -3.65 16.56
C HIS A 810 18.84 -3.52 16.96
N GLY A 811 19.24 -4.17 18.06
CA GLY A 811 20.62 -4.18 18.57
C GLY A 811 21.06 -2.96 19.40
N VAL A 812 20.37 -1.82 19.34
CA VAL A 812 20.70 -0.59 20.09
C VAL A 812 19.44 0.19 20.49
N ILE A 813 18.73 -0.31 21.50
CA ILE A 813 17.48 0.31 22.00
C ILE A 813 17.81 1.30 23.13
N ASN A 814 18.61 2.32 22.80
CA ASN A 814 18.82 3.46 23.68
C ASN A 814 17.60 4.39 23.64
N THR A 815 17.41 5.24 24.65
CA THR A 815 16.26 6.17 24.67
C THR A 815 16.33 7.23 23.56
N ASP A 816 17.53 7.55 23.07
CA ASP A 816 17.77 8.36 21.88
C ASP A 816 17.50 7.63 20.56
N ASN A 817 17.15 6.34 20.56
CA ASN A 817 16.75 5.56 19.38
C ASN A 817 15.29 5.10 19.45
N VAL A 818 14.50 5.62 20.40
CA VAL A 818 13.06 5.33 20.48
C VAL A 818 12.26 6.54 20.01
N SER A 819 11.63 6.41 18.85
CA SER A 819 10.81 7.45 18.25
C SER A 819 9.54 7.71 19.07
N VAL A 820 9.15 8.98 19.19
CA VAL A 820 7.85 9.33 19.82
C VAL A 820 6.66 8.87 18.98
N LEU A 821 6.85 8.67 17.67
CA LEU A 821 5.84 8.14 16.77
C LEU A 821 5.74 6.61 16.81
N GLY A 822 6.63 5.93 17.55
CA GLY A 822 6.75 4.47 17.49
C GLY A 822 7.23 3.98 16.13
N LEU A 823 8.14 4.72 15.48
CA LEU A 823 8.82 4.30 14.26
C LEU A 823 10.15 3.62 14.60
N THR A 824 10.45 2.51 13.91
CA THR A 824 11.80 1.95 13.86
C THR A 824 12.72 2.99 13.22
N ILE A 825 13.83 3.31 13.87
CA ILE A 825 14.74 4.41 13.47
C ILE A 825 16.19 4.04 13.83
N ASP A 826 17.17 4.60 13.12
CA ASP A 826 18.59 4.44 13.40
C ASP A 826 19.06 2.98 13.34
N TYR A 827 18.91 2.41 12.15
CA TYR A 827 19.42 1.10 11.79
C TYR A 827 20.94 1.04 11.86
N GLY A 828 21.46 0.42 12.91
CA GLY A 828 22.87 0.08 13.06
C GLY A 828 23.06 -1.43 12.99
N PRO A 829 23.43 -2.09 14.10
CA PRO A 829 23.76 -3.52 14.11
C PRO A 829 22.48 -4.37 14.23
N TYR A 830 21.48 -4.06 13.40
CA TYR A 830 20.24 -4.84 13.36
C TYR A 830 20.49 -6.20 12.69
N ALA A 831 19.61 -7.15 12.95
CA ALA A 831 19.50 -8.40 12.20
C ALA A 831 18.04 -8.86 12.14
N PHE A 832 17.68 -9.57 11.07
CA PHE A 832 16.52 -10.46 11.08
C PHE A 832 16.94 -11.84 11.59
N MET A 833 16.04 -12.50 12.32
CA MET A 833 16.28 -13.82 12.89
C MET A 833 16.47 -14.85 11.77
N ASP A 834 17.64 -15.47 11.75
CA ASP A 834 17.89 -16.62 10.88
C ASP A 834 17.29 -17.87 11.52
N VAL A 835 18.06 -18.55 12.37
CA VAL A 835 17.58 -19.64 13.20
C VAL A 835 16.92 -19.07 14.44
N PHE A 836 15.74 -19.55 14.82
CA PHE A 836 15.06 -19.04 16.00
C PHE A 836 15.86 -19.31 17.27
N ASP A 837 16.34 -18.24 17.89
CA ASP A 837 16.99 -18.24 19.19
C ASP A 837 16.49 -17.03 20.00
N PRO A 838 15.72 -17.25 21.08
CA PRO A 838 15.20 -16.14 21.87
C PRO A 838 16.29 -15.33 22.59
N PHE A 839 17.50 -15.88 22.71
CA PHE A 839 18.65 -15.24 23.35
C PHE A 839 19.60 -14.58 22.35
N HIS A 840 19.27 -14.58 21.05
CA HIS A 840 20.15 -14.04 20.03
C HIS A 840 20.50 -12.56 20.27
N ILE A 841 21.78 -12.24 20.13
CA ILE A 841 22.35 -10.90 20.23
C ILE A 841 22.92 -10.54 18.86
N CYS A 842 22.34 -9.54 18.20
CA CYS A 842 22.79 -9.10 16.88
C CYS A 842 23.93 -8.07 16.93
N ASN A 843 24.13 -7.41 18.08
CA ASN A 843 25.14 -6.38 18.26
C ASN A 843 26.40 -6.94 18.95
N HIS A 844 27.54 -6.87 18.26
CA HIS A 844 28.83 -7.33 18.76
C HIS A 844 29.35 -6.55 19.99
N THR A 845 28.85 -5.33 20.24
CA THR A 845 29.23 -4.56 21.44
C THR A 845 28.32 -4.81 22.64
N ASP A 846 27.24 -5.59 22.49
CA ASP A 846 26.28 -5.90 23.56
C ASP A 846 26.67 -7.19 24.29
N GLU A 847 27.81 -7.17 24.98
CA GLU A 847 28.36 -8.34 25.67
C GLU A 847 27.41 -8.91 26.75
N GLU A 848 26.59 -8.07 27.37
CA GLU A 848 25.63 -8.46 28.41
C GLU A 848 24.28 -8.94 27.84
N GLY A 849 24.07 -8.83 26.52
CA GLY A 849 22.81 -9.19 25.87
C GLY A 849 21.63 -8.32 26.32
N ARG A 850 21.88 -7.05 26.65
CA ARG A 850 20.85 -6.09 27.07
C ARG A 850 19.76 -5.99 26.02
N TYR A 851 20.13 -5.95 24.74
CA TYR A 851 19.25 -5.79 23.59
C TYR A 851 19.01 -7.09 22.82
N ALA A 852 19.24 -8.25 23.45
CA ALA A 852 18.87 -9.55 22.89
C ALA A 852 17.40 -9.60 22.47
N TYR A 853 17.06 -10.46 21.50
CA TYR A 853 15.72 -10.56 20.90
C TYR A 853 14.56 -10.53 21.93
N ARG A 854 14.62 -11.39 22.96
CA ARG A 854 13.60 -11.48 24.03
C ARG A 854 13.48 -10.23 24.89
N ASN A 855 14.54 -9.42 24.98
CA ASN A 855 14.62 -8.25 25.86
C ASN A 855 14.14 -6.97 25.17
N GLN A 856 13.84 -6.99 23.86
CA GLN A 856 13.43 -5.78 23.15
C GLN A 856 12.15 -5.13 23.73
N PRO A 857 11.07 -5.88 24.06
CA PRO A 857 9.87 -5.29 24.65
C PRO A 857 10.12 -4.58 25.99
N SER A 858 10.99 -5.13 26.85
CA SER A 858 11.30 -4.53 28.14
C SER A 858 12.22 -3.31 28.03
N ASN A 859 13.13 -3.28 27.05
CA ASN A 859 13.97 -2.10 26.80
C ASN A 859 13.20 -0.94 26.17
N VAL A 860 12.24 -1.22 25.28
CA VAL A 860 11.32 -0.18 24.78
C VAL A 860 10.46 0.37 25.92
N LEU A 861 9.94 -0.48 26.81
CA LEU A 861 9.24 -0.04 28.02
C LEU A 861 10.13 0.81 28.94
N PHE A 862 11.41 0.46 29.09
CA PHE A 862 12.37 1.29 29.84
C PHE A 862 12.47 2.69 29.25
N ALA A 863 12.54 2.84 27.92
CA ALA A 863 12.56 4.15 27.29
C ALA A 863 11.26 4.92 27.51
N ILE A 864 10.10 4.28 27.40
CA ILE A 864 8.81 4.92 27.67
C ILE A 864 8.71 5.38 29.13
N ARG A 865 9.23 4.60 30.09
CA ARG A 865 9.34 5.04 31.50
C ARG A 865 10.29 6.24 31.66
N ALA A 866 11.33 6.35 30.84
CA ALA A 866 12.20 7.52 30.82
C ALA A 866 11.47 8.77 30.31
N LEU A 867 10.63 8.64 29.27
CA LEU A 867 9.73 9.72 28.82
C LEU A 867 8.76 10.16 29.93
N HIS A 868 8.12 9.19 30.60
CA HIS A 868 7.24 9.47 31.74
C HIS A 868 8.00 10.21 32.85
N THR A 869 9.22 9.78 33.18
CA THR A 869 10.08 10.41 34.19
C THR A 869 10.46 11.85 33.83
N ALA A 870 10.69 12.13 32.54
CA ALA A 870 10.98 13.47 32.04
C ALA A 870 9.75 14.41 32.14
N LEU A 871 8.54 13.87 31.96
CA LEU A 871 7.29 14.64 32.03
C LEU A 871 6.61 14.62 33.41
N ALA A 872 7.09 13.82 34.37
CA ALA A 872 6.39 13.58 35.64
C ALA A 872 6.08 14.86 36.42
N THR A 873 7.02 15.79 36.51
CA THR A 873 6.81 17.08 37.18
C THR A 873 5.72 17.90 36.49
N LEU A 874 5.71 17.94 35.16
CA LEU A 874 4.69 18.64 34.38
C LEU A 874 3.31 18.01 34.56
N ILE A 875 3.22 16.67 34.46
CA ILE A 875 1.97 15.93 34.66
C ILE A 875 1.40 16.18 36.05
N GLY A 876 2.23 16.14 37.10
CA GLY A 876 1.76 16.43 38.46
C GLY A 876 1.28 17.86 38.67
N ALA A 877 1.88 18.83 37.96
CA ALA A 877 1.43 20.22 37.96
C ALA A 877 0.10 20.38 37.20
N GLU A 878 -0.05 19.78 36.03
CA GLU A 878 -1.32 19.76 35.28
C GLU A 878 -2.46 19.12 36.08
N SER A 879 -2.13 18.03 36.80
CA SER A 879 -3.05 17.33 37.70
C SER A 879 -3.50 18.21 38.87
N GLU A 880 -2.60 19.07 39.40
CA GLU A 880 -2.98 20.07 40.42
C GLU A 880 -3.90 21.15 39.88
N LEU A 881 -3.57 21.67 38.71
CA LEU A 881 -4.22 22.82 38.10
C LEU A 881 -5.58 22.44 37.48
N GLY A 882 -5.74 21.17 37.08
CA GLY A 882 -6.88 20.68 36.30
C GLY A 882 -6.87 21.16 34.84
N HIS A 883 -5.78 21.76 34.38
CA HIS A 883 -5.58 22.29 33.05
C HIS A 883 -4.10 22.27 32.67
N ALA A 884 -3.78 22.47 31.40
CA ALA A 884 -2.40 22.52 30.94
C ALA A 884 -1.62 23.65 31.62
N VAL A 885 -0.33 23.40 31.88
CA VAL A 885 0.56 24.39 32.49
C VAL A 885 0.76 25.61 31.57
N PRO A 886 0.62 26.86 32.07
CA PRO A 886 0.85 28.07 31.28
C PRO A 886 2.35 28.34 31.08
N ALA A 887 2.70 29.29 30.21
CA ALA A 887 4.07 29.77 30.09
C ALA A 887 4.59 30.32 31.43
N GLY A 888 5.82 29.98 31.82
CA GLY A 888 6.43 30.44 33.07
C GLY A 888 5.90 29.76 34.34
N TRP A 889 5.10 28.70 34.22
CA TRP A 889 4.49 27.97 35.35
C TRP A 889 5.49 27.52 36.42
N ALA A 890 6.72 27.25 36.01
CA ALA A 890 7.80 26.76 36.85
C ALA A 890 8.52 27.87 37.64
N ASN A 891 8.34 29.16 37.30
CA ASN A 891 9.19 30.25 37.81
C ASN A 891 8.94 30.59 39.28
N ALA A 892 7.70 30.41 39.76
CA ALA A 892 7.31 30.72 41.13
C ALA A 892 7.36 29.50 42.08
N ALA A 893 7.64 28.32 41.54
CA ALA A 893 7.61 27.07 42.30
C ALA A 893 8.90 26.85 43.08
N ASP A 894 8.78 26.41 44.34
CA ASP A 894 9.92 26.03 45.16
C ASP A 894 10.30 24.54 44.98
N LYS A 895 11.42 24.12 45.57
CA LYS A 895 11.92 22.75 45.46
C LYS A 895 10.96 21.70 46.05
N GLU A 896 10.19 22.06 47.07
CA GLU A 896 9.24 21.15 47.71
C GLU A 896 8.02 20.93 46.81
N GLN A 897 7.53 21.99 46.17
CA GLN A 897 6.46 21.92 45.17
C GLN A 897 6.89 21.09 43.96
N PHE A 898 8.10 21.30 43.43
CA PHE A 898 8.65 20.48 42.35
C PHE A 898 8.72 18.99 42.71
N THR A 899 9.10 18.68 43.95
CA THR A 899 9.18 17.31 44.46
C THR A 899 7.77 16.71 44.57
N THR A 900 6.81 17.48 45.08
CA THR A 900 5.40 17.09 45.21
C THR A 900 4.78 16.77 43.85
N TRP A 901 4.91 17.67 42.87
CA TRP A 901 4.42 17.45 41.51
C TRP A 901 5.08 16.25 40.85
N ARG A 902 6.40 16.11 40.98
CA ARG A 902 7.11 14.94 40.44
C ARG A 902 6.57 13.63 41.00
N THR A 903 6.43 13.53 42.33
CA THR A 903 5.88 12.33 42.97
C THR A 903 4.46 12.04 42.49
N ARG A 904 3.59 13.06 42.46
CA ARG A 904 2.22 12.91 41.96
C ARG A 904 2.18 12.40 40.53
N GLY A 905 2.91 13.03 39.61
CA GLY A 905 2.91 12.64 38.20
C GLY A 905 3.55 11.26 37.95
N MET A 906 4.50 10.84 38.79
CA MET A 906 5.02 9.47 38.77
C MET A 906 3.94 8.46 39.18
N ASP A 907 3.28 8.70 40.32
CA ASP A 907 2.31 7.75 40.89
C ASP A 907 1.02 7.63 40.06
N GLU A 908 0.56 8.74 39.48
CA GLU A 908 -0.72 8.80 38.75
C GLU A 908 -0.72 7.95 37.47
N LEU A 909 0.42 7.80 36.79
CA LEU A 909 0.49 7.19 35.46
C LEU A 909 1.20 5.83 35.43
N LYS A 910 2.01 5.49 36.45
CA LYS A 910 2.88 4.31 36.45
C LYS A 910 2.16 3.00 36.12
N ASP A 911 1.09 2.68 36.85
CA ASP A 911 0.39 1.40 36.70
C ASP A 911 -0.47 1.35 35.43
N GLU A 912 -0.99 2.50 34.98
CA GLU A 912 -1.75 2.60 33.74
C GLU A 912 -0.84 2.46 32.53
N LEU A 913 0.32 3.12 32.54
CA LEU A 913 1.32 3.07 31.48
C LEU A 913 1.77 1.64 31.19
N GLU A 914 2.17 0.91 32.23
CA GLU A 914 2.65 -0.47 32.08
C GLU A 914 1.55 -1.39 31.56
N ARG A 915 0.32 -1.24 32.09
CA ARG A 915 -0.84 -2.01 31.65
C ARG A 915 -1.19 -1.75 30.19
N VAL A 916 -1.26 -0.48 29.77
CA VAL A 916 -1.56 -0.10 28.38
C VAL A 916 -0.48 -0.65 27.45
N TYR A 917 0.79 -0.42 27.77
CA TYR A 917 1.89 -0.91 26.93
C TYR A 917 1.90 -2.43 26.81
N GLN A 918 1.79 -3.16 27.91
CA GLN A 918 1.78 -4.62 27.91
C GLN A 918 0.57 -5.17 27.16
N SER A 919 -0.63 -4.64 27.44
CA SER A 919 -1.86 -5.06 26.78
C SER A 919 -1.78 -4.84 25.27
N GLU A 920 -1.37 -3.65 24.82
CA GLU A 920 -1.22 -3.36 23.40
C GLU A 920 -0.15 -4.25 22.75
N THR A 921 1.00 -4.45 23.41
CA THR A 921 2.06 -5.31 22.88
C THR A 921 1.56 -6.73 22.69
N SER A 922 0.92 -7.30 23.72
CA SER A 922 0.36 -8.66 23.67
C SER A 922 -0.75 -8.80 22.63
N LEU A 923 -1.67 -7.85 22.53
CA LEU A 923 -2.76 -7.89 21.55
C LEU A 923 -2.23 -7.86 20.10
N ASN A 924 -1.33 -6.93 19.81
CA ASN A 924 -0.75 -6.79 18.45
C ASN A 924 0.15 -7.99 18.12
N TYR A 925 0.95 -8.50 19.07
CA TYR A 925 1.77 -9.69 18.85
C TYR A 925 0.90 -10.92 18.59
N ALA A 926 -0.14 -11.14 19.40
CA ALA A 926 -1.07 -12.25 19.22
C ALA A 926 -1.81 -12.16 17.87
N GLU A 927 -2.21 -10.96 17.43
CA GLU A 927 -2.82 -10.75 16.11
C GLU A 927 -1.87 -11.14 14.98
N LEU A 928 -0.62 -10.66 15.02
CA LEU A 928 0.37 -10.95 13.99
C LEU A 928 0.71 -12.45 13.95
N MET A 929 0.95 -13.07 15.11
CA MET A 929 1.22 -14.52 15.19
C MET A 929 0.03 -15.35 14.69
N ARG A 930 -1.20 -14.91 14.98
CA ARG A 930 -2.42 -15.53 14.45
C ARG A 930 -2.47 -15.46 12.92
N LYS A 931 -2.16 -14.30 12.33
CA LYS A 931 -2.04 -14.12 10.87
C LYS A 931 -0.95 -14.99 10.28
N ARG A 932 0.23 -15.07 10.90
CA ARG A 932 1.35 -15.94 10.49
C ARG A 932 0.99 -17.43 10.55
N LEU A 933 0.12 -17.83 11.48
CA LEU A 933 -0.45 -19.19 11.54
C LEU A 933 -1.74 -19.33 10.72
N ALA A 934 -2.09 -18.36 9.88
CA ALA A 934 -3.30 -18.38 9.07
C ALA A 934 -4.55 -18.82 9.85
N LEU A 935 -4.78 -18.19 11.01
CA LEU A 935 -5.97 -18.34 11.83
C LEU A 935 -6.82 -17.05 11.76
N ARG A 936 -8.14 -17.16 11.70
CA ARG A 936 -9.05 -15.99 11.58
C ARG A 936 -9.49 -15.47 12.94
N GLN A 937 -9.92 -16.35 13.83
CA GLN A 937 -10.49 -15.95 15.11
C GLN A 937 -9.45 -15.97 16.21
N ALA A 938 -9.54 -15.04 17.17
CA ALA A 938 -8.66 -15.03 18.33
C ALA A 938 -9.18 -16.00 19.39
N GLU A 939 -8.35 -16.95 19.83
CA GLU A 939 -8.61 -17.69 21.07
C GLU A 939 -7.56 -17.32 22.13
N SER A 940 -8.00 -17.12 23.37
CA SER A 940 -7.11 -16.77 24.49
C SER A 940 -6.06 -17.85 24.81
N THR A 941 -6.25 -19.07 24.33
CA THR A 941 -5.31 -20.18 24.50
C THR A 941 -4.31 -20.35 23.36
N ASP A 942 -4.42 -19.59 22.26
CA ASP A 942 -3.58 -19.75 21.06
C ASP A 942 -2.09 -19.57 21.39
N GLU A 943 -1.75 -18.56 22.21
CA GLU A 943 -0.37 -18.30 22.59
C GLU A 943 0.24 -19.49 23.36
N ALA A 944 -0.46 -19.97 24.39
CA ALA A 944 0.05 -21.02 25.28
C ALA A 944 0.04 -22.43 24.63
N LYS A 945 -0.93 -22.72 23.75
CA LYS A 945 -1.14 -24.07 23.22
C LYS A 945 -0.61 -24.27 21.80
N VAL A 946 -0.46 -23.21 21.01
CA VAL A 946 -0.06 -23.30 19.60
C VAL A 946 1.25 -22.57 19.37
N VAL A 947 1.31 -21.27 19.69
CA VAL A 947 2.47 -20.43 19.37
C VAL A 947 3.70 -20.83 20.17
N ARG A 948 3.62 -20.89 21.50
CA ARG A 948 4.78 -21.17 22.35
C ARG A 948 5.37 -22.56 22.10
N PRO A 949 4.56 -23.64 22.03
CA PRO A 949 5.08 -24.95 21.64
C PRO A 949 5.77 -24.99 20.26
N LEU A 950 5.27 -24.23 19.27
CA LEU A 950 5.94 -24.12 17.97
C LEU A 950 7.33 -23.48 18.11
N LEU A 951 7.43 -22.38 18.87
CA LEU A 951 8.71 -21.71 19.11
C LEU A 951 9.69 -22.59 19.92
N ASP A 952 9.17 -23.41 20.84
CA ASP A 952 9.97 -24.39 21.58
C ASP A 952 10.55 -25.46 20.63
N ILE A 953 9.74 -26.00 19.71
CA ILE A 953 10.18 -26.92 18.63
C ILE A 953 11.26 -26.26 17.77
N MET A 954 11.03 -25.03 17.32
CA MET A 954 11.99 -24.28 16.48
C MET A 954 13.33 -24.07 17.19
N THR A 955 13.29 -23.80 18.50
CA THR A 955 14.49 -23.65 19.34
C THR A 955 15.23 -24.99 19.47
N ALA A 956 14.51 -26.06 19.85
CA ALA A 956 15.09 -27.39 20.08
C ALA A 956 15.72 -27.97 18.80
N GLN A 957 15.07 -27.76 17.67
CA GLN A 957 15.47 -28.32 16.38
C GLN A 957 16.27 -27.34 15.50
N LYS A 958 16.56 -26.13 16.01
CA LYS A 958 17.34 -25.07 15.34
C LYS A 958 16.83 -24.71 13.95
N LEU A 959 15.54 -24.46 13.85
CA LEU A 959 14.85 -24.23 12.57
C LEU A 959 14.91 -22.76 12.13
N ASP A 960 14.85 -22.55 10.81
CA ASP A 960 14.69 -21.22 10.21
C ASP A 960 13.42 -20.54 10.72
N PHE A 961 13.57 -19.33 11.24
CA PHE A 961 12.44 -18.62 11.80
C PHE A 961 11.37 -18.34 10.75
N HIS A 962 11.75 -17.87 9.57
CA HIS A 962 10.79 -17.45 8.55
C HIS A 962 10.30 -18.61 7.67
N GLY A 963 11.23 -19.48 7.25
CA GLY A 963 11.01 -20.66 6.43
C GLY A 963 10.11 -21.69 7.10
N THR A 964 10.17 -21.85 8.43
CA THR A 964 9.20 -22.70 9.14
C THR A 964 7.77 -22.20 8.98
N PHE A 965 7.50 -20.91 9.24
CA PHE A 965 6.14 -20.37 9.04
C PHE A 965 5.71 -20.41 7.56
N ARG A 966 6.62 -20.08 6.62
CA ARG A 966 6.31 -20.14 5.18
C ARG A 966 6.00 -21.58 4.73
N THR A 967 6.73 -22.57 5.24
CA THR A 967 6.48 -23.99 4.96
C THR A 967 5.15 -24.47 5.53
N LEU A 968 4.78 -24.02 6.74
CA LEU A 968 3.50 -24.36 7.38
C LEU A 968 2.27 -23.86 6.59
N THR A 969 2.42 -22.91 5.66
CA THR A 969 1.30 -22.47 4.80
C THR A 969 0.76 -23.59 3.90
N ALA A 970 1.57 -24.60 3.59
CA ALA A 970 1.17 -25.76 2.80
C ALA A 970 0.50 -26.87 3.63
N PHE A 971 0.54 -26.79 4.98
CA PHE A 971 -0.06 -27.78 5.86
C PHE A 971 -1.59 -27.81 5.70
N ARG A 972 -2.18 -29.00 5.71
CA ARG A 972 -3.64 -29.23 5.71
C ARG A 972 -4.01 -30.19 6.85
N PRO A 973 -5.14 -29.98 7.57
CA PRO A 973 -5.55 -30.88 8.65
C PRO A 973 -5.60 -32.35 8.24
N VAL A 974 -6.03 -32.65 7.00
CA VAL A 974 -6.10 -34.01 6.43
C VAL A 974 -4.75 -34.73 6.34
N MET A 975 -3.63 -33.99 6.36
CA MET A 975 -2.29 -34.58 6.32
C MET A 975 -1.94 -35.29 7.63
N VAL A 976 -2.62 -34.99 8.75
CA VAL A 976 -2.32 -35.66 10.03
C VAL A 976 -3.28 -36.84 10.23
N PRO A 977 -2.77 -38.08 10.37
CA PRO A 977 -3.62 -39.26 10.57
C PRO A 977 -4.36 -39.21 11.92
N ALA A 978 -5.62 -39.66 11.92
CA ALA A 978 -6.48 -39.68 13.12
C ALA A 978 -6.09 -40.72 14.19
N SER A 979 -5.24 -41.71 13.85
CA SER A 979 -4.69 -42.69 14.81
C SER A 979 -3.25 -43.10 14.46
N GLU A 980 -2.46 -43.47 15.47
CA GLU A 980 -1.10 -44.03 15.30
C GLU A 980 -1.11 -45.38 14.56
N ASP A 981 -2.25 -46.09 14.58
CA ASP A 981 -2.43 -47.41 13.94
C ASP A 981 -2.78 -47.35 12.44
N ALA A 982 -2.82 -46.15 11.83
CA ALA A 982 -3.02 -46.02 10.40
C ALA A 982 -1.86 -46.69 9.64
N LYS A 983 -2.16 -47.57 8.66
CA LYS A 983 -1.14 -48.29 7.88
C LYS A 983 -0.04 -47.34 7.41
N ALA A 984 1.22 -47.75 7.59
CA ALA A 984 2.40 -46.96 7.21
C ALA A 984 2.31 -46.43 5.76
N ASP A 985 1.74 -47.21 4.84
CA ASP A 985 1.61 -46.88 3.41
C ASP A 985 0.40 -45.99 3.04
N SER A 986 -0.26 -45.32 4.00
CA SER A 986 -1.38 -44.43 3.68
C SER A 986 -0.90 -43.12 3.00
N PRO A 987 -1.65 -42.57 2.03
CA PRO A 987 -1.28 -41.30 1.37
C PRO A 987 -1.08 -40.13 2.34
N ALA A 988 -1.87 -40.07 3.42
CA ALA A 988 -1.75 -39.04 4.45
C ALA A 988 -0.42 -39.15 5.24
N ASN A 989 0.04 -40.37 5.56
CA ASN A 989 1.35 -40.57 6.19
C ASN A 989 2.49 -40.12 5.27
N ALA A 990 2.41 -40.39 3.96
CA ALA A 990 3.42 -39.96 3.00
C ALA A 990 3.47 -38.43 2.84
N GLU A 991 2.30 -37.76 2.83
CA GLU A 991 2.22 -36.29 2.80
C GLU A 991 2.72 -35.65 4.10
N PHE A 992 2.38 -36.23 5.25
CA PHE A 992 2.92 -35.83 6.56
C PHE A 992 4.44 -35.91 6.59
N ASP A 993 5.00 -37.06 6.22
CA ASP A 993 6.45 -37.29 6.24
C ASP A 993 7.16 -36.31 5.31
N LYS A 994 6.60 -36.05 4.12
CA LYS A 994 7.15 -35.06 3.17
C LYS A 994 7.16 -33.64 3.74
N LEU A 995 6.11 -33.24 4.45
CA LEU A 995 6.04 -31.92 5.10
C LEU A 995 7.05 -31.82 6.25
N VAL A 996 7.11 -32.82 7.13
CA VAL A 996 8.03 -32.81 8.26
C VAL A 996 9.49 -32.84 7.79
N GLU A 997 9.83 -33.64 6.79
CA GLU A 997 11.18 -33.61 6.21
C GLU A 997 11.52 -32.23 5.62
N ARG A 998 10.55 -31.54 5.00
CA ARG A 998 10.74 -30.15 4.53
C ARG A 998 10.92 -29.15 5.67
N LEU A 999 10.25 -29.34 6.81
CA LEU A 999 10.44 -28.52 8.01
C LEU A 999 11.81 -28.77 8.63
N LEU A 1000 12.23 -30.03 8.77
CA LEU A 1000 13.54 -30.39 9.31
C LEU A 1000 14.69 -29.97 8.40
N SER A 1001 14.48 -29.90 7.08
CA SER A 1001 15.47 -29.38 6.13
C SER A 1001 15.69 -27.87 6.23
N GLN A 1002 14.84 -27.14 6.98
CA GLN A 1002 15.07 -25.73 7.31
C GLN A 1002 16.16 -25.54 8.37
N ALA A 1003 16.69 -26.62 8.97
CA ALA A 1003 17.83 -26.52 9.87
C ALA A 1003 19.14 -26.46 9.05
N PRO A 1004 19.98 -25.41 9.21
CA PRO A 1004 21.19 -25.24 8.41
C PRO A 1004 22.27 -26.33 8.61
N GLY A 1005 22.14 -27.18 9.63
CA GLY A 1005 23.08 -28.25 9.98
C GLY A 1005 22.64 -29.68 9.65
N GLY A 1006 21.59 -29.89 8.84
CA GLY A 1006 21.11 -31.23 8.45
C GLY A 1006 19.98 -31.82 9.33
N GLY A 1007 19.44 -31.03 10.24
CA GLY A 1007 18.34 -31.40 11.13
C GLY A 1007 18.79 -31.95 12.49
N PRO A 1008 17.83 -32.36 13.35
CA PRO A 1008 18.12 -32.98 14.64
C PRO A 1008 18.76 -34.36 14.49
N ASN A 1009 19.61 -34.73 15.45
CA ASN A 1009 20.30 -36.04 15.46
C ASN A 1009 19.31 -37.22 15.57
N ASP A 1010 18.23 -37.06 16.34
CA ASP A 1010 17.15 -38.03 16.47
C ASP A 1010 15.94 -37.57 15.66
N ARG A 1011 15.90 -37.99 14.40
CA ARG A 1011 14.82 -37.62 13.46
C ARG A 1011 13.48 -38.24 13.84
N ASP A 1012 13.46 -39.41 14.46
CA ASP A 1012 12.22 -40.10 14.84
C ASP A 1012 11.56 -39.39 16.02
N ALA A 1013 12.34 -38.98 17.03
CA ALA A 1013 11.84 -38.15 18.12
C ALA A 1013 11.31 -36.80 17.62
N ALA A 1014 12.04 -36.14 16.71
CA ALA A 1014 11.59 -34.86 16.12
C ALA A 1014 10.29 -35.01 15.32
N LYS A 1015 10.13 -36.11 14.57
CA LYS A 1015 8.88 -36.43 13.86
C LYS A 1015 7.71 -36.65 14.81
N ALA A 1016 7.92 -37.31 15.94
CA ALA A 1016 6.90 -37.52 16.95
C ALA A 1016 6.44 -36.18 17.57
N GLU A 1017 7.36 -35.28 17.87
CA GLU A 1017 7.07 -33.94 18.40
C GLU A 1017 6.27 -33.09 17.39
N TRP A 1018 6.66 -33.09 16.11
CA TRP A 1018 5.89 -32.45 15.04
C TRP A 1018 4.50 -33.05 14.88
N ARG A 1019 4.35 -34.37 15.03
CA ARG A 1019 3.05 -35.05 14.97
C ARG A 1019 2.14 -34.57 16.09
N GLU A 1020 2.65 -34.45 17.31
CA GLU A 1020 1.88 -33.94 18.45
C GLU A 1020 1.41 -32.50 18.21
N TRP A 1021 2.32 -31.62 17.80
CA TRP A 1021 1.99 -30.22 17.56
C TRP A 1021 1.04 -30.02 16.37
N LEU A 1022 1.28 -30.69 15.24
CA LEU A 1022 0.42 -30.59 14.05
C LEU A 1022 -0.98 -31.14 14.32
N ASN A 1023 -1.14 -32.13 15.19
CA ASN A 1023 -2.46 -32.58 15.66
C ASN A 1023 -3.21 -31.48 16.43
N LEU A 1024 -2.52 -30.76 17.32
CA LEU A 1024 -3.11 -29.64 18.06
C LEU A 1024 -3.49 -28.50 17.12
N TYR A 1025 -2.62 -28.17 16.17
CA TYR A 1025 -2.83 -27.13 15.19
C TYR A 1025 -3.95 -27.48 14.20
N ALA A 1026 -4.03 -28.73 13.73
CA ALA A 1026 -5.14 -29.22 12.89
C ALA A 1026 -6.50 -29.03 13.57
N ARG A 1027 -6.63 -29.47 14.83
CA ARG A 1027 -7.87 -29.28 15.61
C ARG A 1027 -8.21 -27.81 15.79
N ARG A 1028 -7.20 -26.94 15.92
CA ARG A 1028 -7.41 -25.50 16.04
C ARG A 1028 -7.92 -24.87 14.74
N ILE A 1029 -7.39 -25.30 13.59
CA ILE A 1029 -7.86 -24.89 12.26
C ILE A 1029 -9.31 -25.37 12.05
N GLU A 1030 -9.59 -26.64 12.35
CA GLU A 1030 -10.91 -27.26 12.12
C GLU A 1030 -12.05 -26.57 12.89
N ARG A 1031 -11.76 -26.01 14.07
CA ARG A 1031 -12.74 -25.23 14.85
C ARG A 1031 -13.26 -24.00 14.13
N GLU A 1032 -12.45 -23.40 13.27
CA GLU A 1032 -12.82 -22.23 12.47
C GLU A 1032 -12.98 -22.57 10.98
N ALA A 1033 -13.14 -23.85 10.63
CA ALA A 1033 -13.31 -24.28 9.23
C ALA A 1033 -14.48 -23.56 8.53
N THR A 1034 -15.55 -23.25 9.28
CA THR A 1034 -16.69 -22.48 8.76
C THR A 1034 -16.34 -21.05 8.35
N GLU A 1035 -15.33 -20.44 8.98
CA GLU A 1035 -14.89 -19.07 8.70
C GLU A 1035 -14.10 -18.96 7.40
N TRP A 1036 -13.50 -20.07 6.96
CA TRP A 1036 -12.72 -20.16 5.73
C TRP A 1036 -13.55 -20.58 4.51
N GLY A 1037 -14.71 -21.20 4.72
CA GLY A 1037 -15.61 -21.63 3.65
C GLY A 1037 -15.21 -22.96 3.01
N LYS A 1038 -15.74 -23.23 1.81
CA LYS A 1038 -15.62 -24.55 1.15
C LYS A 1038 -14.20 -24.89 0.70
N GLU A 1039 -13.38 -23.89 0.37
CA GLU A 1039 -12.00 -24.06 -0.08
C GLU A 1039 -11.01 -23.65 1.02
N MET A 1040 -11.27 -24.11 2.26
CA MET A 1040 -10.52 -23.70 3.44
C MET A 1040 -9.01 -23.79 3.27
N ASP A 1041 -8.49 -24.88 2.71
CA ASP A 1041 -7.05 -25.08 2.57
C ASP A 1041 -6.39 -24.11 1.59
N VAL A 1042 -7.08 -23.75 0.49
CA VAL A 1042 -6.57 -22.81 -0.51
C VAL A 1042 -6.55 -21.40 0.04
N GLU A 1043 -7.66 -20.97 0.65
CA GLU A 1043 -7.76 -19.64 1.26
C GLU A 1043 -6.80 -19.47 2.45
N ARG A 1044 -6.64 -20.51 3.27
CA ARG A 1044 -5.68 -20.51 4.38
C ARG A 1044 -4.24 -20.44 3.88
N ALA A 1045 -3.89 -21.22 2.85
CA ALA A 1045 -2.55 -21.15 2.24
C ALA A 1045 -2.27 -19.75 1.67
N ARG A 1046 -3.23 -19.14 0.96
CA ARG A 1046 -3.11 -17.78 0.42
C ARG A 1046 -2.90 -16.75 1.55
N ALA A 1047 -3.74 -16.78 2.59
CA ALA A 1047 -3.61 -15.87 3.73
C ALA A 1047 -2.29 -16.07 4.50
N GLY A 1048 -1.85 -17.32 4.64
CA GLY A 1048 -0.57 -17.67 5.25
C GLY A 1048 0.62 -17.14 4.43
N ARG A 1049 0.60 -17.29 3.09
CA ARG A 1049 1.62 -16.72 2.20
C ARG A 1049 1.65 -15.19 2.28
N ALA A 1050 0.49 -14.54 2.30
CA ALA A 1050 0.39 -13.08 2.46
C ALA A 1050 0.89 -12.56 3.81
N SER A 1051 1.01 -13.41 4.83
CA SER A 1051 1.45 -13.03 6.18
C SER A 1051 2.88 -13.47 6.52
N ASN A 1052 3.46 -14.39 5.74
CA ASN A 1052 4.78 -14.97 6.00
C ASN A 1052 5.73 -14.67 4.85
N PRO A 1053 6.78 -13.87 5.06
CA PRO A 1053 7.66 -13.47 3.98
C PRO A 1053 8.41 -14.68 3.42
N ARG A 1054 8.53 -14.72 2.09
CA ARG A 1054 9.43 -15.62 1.35
C ARG A 1054 10.85 -15.05 1.31
N PHE A 1055 10.97 -13.73 1.16
CA PHE A 1055 12.24 -13.02 1.16
C PHE A 1055 12.44 -12.26 2.48
N VAL A 1056 13.62 -12.40 3.07
CA VAL A 1056 14.01 -11.72 4.31
C VAL A 1056 15.41 -11.15 4.14
N LEU A 1057 15.61 -9.92 4.62
CA LEU A 1057 16.87 -9.19 4.49
C LEU A 1057 17.92 -9.71 5.49
N ARG A 1058 18.43 -10.92 5.22
CA ARG A 1058 19.40 -11.63 6.07
C ARG A 1058 20.79 -10.99 6.01
N GLN A 1059 21.59 -11.22 7.06
CA GLN A 1059 22.90 -10.58 7.23
C GLN A 1059 23.90 -10.99 6.14
N TRP A 1060 23.91 -12.27 5.75
CA TRP A 1060 24.81 -12.77 4.72
C TRP A 1060 24.54 -12.10 3.37
N LEU A 1061 23.27 -11.88 3.04
CA LEU A 1061 22.84 -11.24 1.80
C LEU A 1061 23.26 -9.78 1.79
N LEU A 1062 23.05 -9.07 2.91
CA LEU A 1062 23.52 -7.68 3.04
C LEU A 1062 25.02 -7.57 2.81
N GLN A 1063 25.81 -8.48 3.39
CA GLN A 1063 27.26 -8.48 3.20
C GLN A 1063 27.67 -8.70 1.74
N GLU A 1064 26.96 -9.58 1.03
CA GLU A 1064 27.20 -9.83 -0.39
C GLU A 1064 26.83 -8.61 -1.24
N VAL A 1065 25.63 -8.04 -1.05
CA VAL A 1065 25.14 -6.87 -1.79
C VAL A 1065 26.05 -5.67 -1.59
N ILE A 1066 26.43 -5.38 -0.33
CA ILE A 1066 27.39 -4.30 -0.01
C ILE A 1066 28.71 -4.54 -0.75
N GLY A 1067 29.22 -5.78 -0.73
CA GLY A 1067 30.46 -6.12 -1.42
C GLY A 1067 30.39 -5.94 -2.94
N VAL A 1068 29.21 -6.13 -3.56
CA VAL A 1068 29.02 -5.82 -4.99
C VAL A 1068 28.98 -4.32 -5.22
N VAL A 1069 28.18 -3.58 -4.43
CA VAL A 1069 28.04 -2.10 -4.54
C VAL A 1069 29.38 -1.38 -4.40
N GLU A 1070 30.27 -1.84 -3.52
CA GLU A 1070 31.58 -1.22 -3.29
C GLU A 1070 32.62 -1.56 -4.38
N LYS A 1071 32.49 -2.70 -5.06
CA LYS A 1071 33.48 -3.16 -6.06
C LYS A 1071 33.11 -2.81 -7.49
N ASP A 1072 31.81 -2.80 -7.79
CA ASP A 1072 31.26 -2.56 -9.12
C ASP A 1072 30.00 -1.69 -8.98
N SER A 1073 30.15 -0.38 -9.17
CA SER A 1073 29.04 0.56 -8.99
C SER A 1073 27.95 0.43 -10.05
N GLU A 1074 28.26 -0.10 -11.24
CA GLU A 1074 27.27 -0.31 -12.31
C GLU A 1074 26.38 -1.50 -11.98
N ARG A 1075 26.99 -2.68 -11.76
CA ARG A 1075 26.26 -3.88 -11.34
C ARG A 1075 25.62 -3.69 -9.96
N GLY A 1076 26.32 -3.02 -9.06
CA GLY A 1076 25.87 -2.74 -7.70
C GLY A 1076 24.54 -2.01 -7.65
N ARG A 1077 24.30 -1.04 -8.55
CA ARG A 1077 23.02 -0.31 -8.65
C ARG A 1077 21.86 -1.23 -9.00
N ARG A 1078 22.05 -2.12 -9.98
CA ARG A 1078 21.00 -3.08 -10.43
C ARG A 1078 20.70 -4.13 -9.37
N VAL A 1079 21.74 -4.71 -8.75
CA VAL A 1079 21.59 -5.66 -7.64
C VAL A 1079 20.90 -5.00 -6.43
N LEU A 1080 21.31 -3.78 -6.08
CA LEU A 1080 20.70 -3.03 -4.99
C LEU A 1080 19.22 -2.73 -5.26
N ALA A 1081 18.88 -2.34 -6.50
CA ALA A 1081 17.50 -2.10 -6.91
C ALA A 1081 16.66 -3.38 -6.85
N LYS A 1082 17.21 -4.53 -7.27
CA LYS A 1082 16.51 -5.82 -7.22
C LYS A 1082 16.28 -6.31 -5.80
N VAL A 1083 17.28 -6.20 -4.94
CA VAL A 1083 17.15 -6.55 -3.52
C VAL A 1083 16.17 -5.62 -2.82
N LEU A 1084 16.16 -4.34 -3.15
CA LEU A 1084 15.14 -3.41 -2.66
C LEU A 1084 13.73 -3.82 -3.12
N HIS A 1085 13.58 -4.23 -4.37
CA HIS A 1085 12.30 -4.69 -4.91
C HIS A 1085 11.81 -5.95 -4.19
N MET A 1086 12.68 -6.93 -3.95
CA MET A 1086 12.36 -8.12 -3.16
C MET A 1086 12.03 -7.77 -1.70
N ALA A 1087 12.80 -6.85 -1.09
CA ALA A 1087 12.58 -6.37 0.28
C ALA A 1087 11.25 -5.62 0.43
N SER A 1088 10.83 -4.89 -0.61
CA SER A 1088 9.57 -4.14 -0.65
C SER A 1088 8.37 -5.02 -0.94
N ASN A 1089 8.59 -6.23 -1.47
CA ASN A 1089 7.55 -7.22 -1.80
C ASN A 1089 7.90 -8.59 -1.20
N PRO A 1090 8.10 -8.70 0.13
CA PRO A 1090 8.75 -9.86 0.72
C PRO A 1090 7.87 -11.12 0.72
N PHE A 1091 6.57 -11.00 0.45
CA PHE A 1091 5.60 -12.09 0.48
C PHE A 1091 5.41 -12.82 -0.86
N GLU A 1092 5.89 -12.23 -1.95
CA GLU A 1092 5.83 -12.79 -3.30
C GLU A 1092 6.56 -14.13 -3.40
N SER A 1093 6.17 -14.95 -4.37
CA SER A 1093 6.72 -16.30 -4.58
C SER A 1093 8.08 -16.30 -5.31
N TRP A 1094 9.02 -15.51 -4.79
CA TRP A 1094 10.38 -15.33 -5.31
C TRP A 1094 11.14 -16.64 -5.55
N GLY A 1095 11.89 -16.68 -6.65
CA GLY A 1095 12.72 -17.81 -7.05
C GLY A 1095 11.92 -19.06 -7.40
N GLY A 1096 10.79 -18.89 -8.08
CA GLY A 1096 9.90 -19.97 -8.52
C GLY A 1096 9.47 -20.89 -7.38
N GLU A 1097 8.99 -20.35 -6.25
CA GLU A 1097 8.74 -21.09 -4.99
C GLU A 1097 8.05 -22.46 -5.15
N ASP A 1098 7.12 -22.59 -6.10
CA ASP A 1098 6.34 -23.82 -6.34
C ASP A 1098 7.02 -24.80 -7.34
N THR A 1099 8.13 -24.40 -7.99
CA THR A 1099 8.90 -25.21 -8.95
C THR A 1099 9.93 -26.11 -8.24
N ALA A 1100 9.71 -27.42 -8.26
CA ALA A 1100 10.57 -28.38 -7.55
C ALA A 1100 11.92 -28.64 -8.24
N ASP A 1101 11.99 -28.57 -9.57
CA ASP A 1101 13.21 -28.83 -10.33
C ASP A 1101 13.96 -27.52 -10.64
N GLU A 1102 15.12 -27.32 -10.02
CA GLU A 1102 15.95 -26.13 -10.24
C GLU A 1102 16.44 -25.99 -11.68
N ALA A 1103 16.50 -27.07 -12.46
CA ALA A 1103 16.89 -27.01 -13.87
C ALA A 1103 15.86 -26.27 -14.74
N GLN A 1104 14.61 -26.14 -14.27
CA GLN A 1104 13.54 -25.42 -14.96
C GLN A 1104 13.59 -23.91 -14.73
N LEU A 1105 14.29 -23.46 -13.69
CA LEU A 1105 14.43 -22.04 -13.37
C LEU A 1105 15.43 -21.36 -14.30
N ASP A 1106 15.18 -20.10 -14.64
CA ASP A 1106 16.17 -19.27 -15.31
C ASP A 1106 17.31 -18.82 -14.36
N ALA A 1107 18.27 -18.04 -14.88
CA ALA A 1107 19.41 -17.59 -14.09
C ALA A 1107 19.03 -16.60 -12.97
N GLU A 1108 18.02 -15.76 -13.19
CA GLU A 1108 17.56 -14.77 -12.23
C GLU A 1108 16.77 -15.45 -11.12
N GLU A 1109 15.81 -16.32 -11.47
CA GLU A 1109 15.01 -17.10 -10.52
C GLU A 1109 15.88 -17.99 -9.61
N ARG A 1110 16.98 -18.55 -10.12
CA ARG A 1110 17.93 -19.31 -9.29
C ARG A 1110 18.63 -18.43 -8.25
N GLU A 1111 19.03 -17.22 -8.64
CA GLU A 1111 19.65 -16.27 -7.72
C GLU A 1111 18.64 -15.74 -6.69
N GLU A 1112 17.41 -15.44 -7.10
CA GLU A 1112 16.32 -15.10 -6.19
C GLU A 1112 16.06 -16.22 -5.18
N ARG A 1113 16.01 -17.48 -5.65
CA ARG A 1113 15.84 -18.65 -4.79
C ARG A 1113 16.97 -18.78 -3.77
N ARG A 1114 18.21 -18.53 -4.18
CA ARG A 1114 19.38 -18.49 -3.28
C ARG A 1114 19.24 -17.39 -2.24
N PHE A 1115 18.79 -16.20 -2.65
CA PHE A 1115 18.58 -15.03 -1.79
C PHE A 1115 17.45 -15.22 -0.78
N CYS A 1116 16.45 -16.06 -1.08
CA CYS A 1116 15.43 -16.48 -0.12
C CYS A 1116 15.91 -17.54 0.90
N GLY A 1117 17.06 -18.18 0.64
CA GLY A 1117 17.59 -19.28 1.45
C GLY A 1117 18.61 -18.85 2.51
N PHE A 1118 19.22 -19.86 3.12
CA PHE A 1118 20.42 -19.69 3.93
C PHE A 1118 21.62 -19.63 2.99
N GLY A 1119 22.35 -18.51 3.01
CA GLY A 1119 23.63 -18.41 2.35
C GLY A 1119 24.70 -19.23 3.08
N SER A 1120 25.93 -18.73 3.10
CA SER A 1120 27.02 -19.43 3.79
C SER A 1120 26.72 -19.62 5.28
N THR A 1121 26.86 -20.85 5.77
CA THR A 1121 26.73 -21.18 7.20
C THR A 1121 27.76 -20.48 8.08
N SER A 1122 28.87 -20.01 7.49
CA SER A 1122 29.88 -19.20 8.19
C SER A 1122 29.39 -17.81 8.63
N LEU A 1123 28.30 -17.33 8.03
CA LEU A 1123 27.68 -16.03 8.32
C LEU A 1123 26.41 -16.15 9.16
N LEU A 1124 26.04 -17.36 9.61
CA LEU A 1124 24.91 -17.56 10.52
C LEU A 1124 25.19 -16.92 11.87
N GLY A 1125 24.29 -16.05 12.32
CA GLY A 1125 24.47 -15.29 13.55
C GLY A 1125 25.62 -14.28 13.51
N PHE A 1126 26.05 -13.87 12.30
CA PHE A 1126 27.04 -12.83 12.12
C PHE A 1126 26.58 -11.51 12.75
N GLN A 1127 27.36 -11.03 13.71
CA GLN A 1127 27.16 -9.74 14.36
C GLN A 1127 27.89 -8.67 13.56
N CYS A 1128 27.15 -7.77 12.93
CA CYS A 1128 27.76 -6.72 12.12
C CYS A 1128 28.42 -5.66 13.01
N SER A 1129 29.62 -5.20 12.60
CA SER A 1129 30.21 -3.98 13.15
C SER A 1129 29.50 -2.76 12.57
N CYS A 1130 28.96 -1.92 13.45
CA CYS A 1130 28.41 -0.61 13.08
C CYS A 1130 29.30 0.52 13.57
N SER A 1131 30.60 0.25 13.69
CA SER A 1131 31.64 1.24 14.01
C SER A 1131 31.34 2.55 13.29
N SER A 1132 30.89 3.50 14.10
CA SER A 1132 30.56 4.85 13.70
C SER A 1132 31.80 5.70 13.60
#